data_AF-A0A932JQK1-F1
#
_entry.id   AF-A0A932JQK1-F1
#
_cell.length_a   1.000
_cell.length_b   1.000
_cell.length_c   1.000
_cell.angle_alpha   90.00
_cell.angle_beta   90.00
_cell.angle_gamma   90.00
#
_symmetry.space_group_name_H-M   'P 1'
#
loop_
_entity.id
_entity.type
_entity.pdbx_description
1 polymer ?
#
loop_
_entity_poly.entity_id
_entity_poly.type
_entity_poly.pdbx_seq_one_letter_code
_entity_poly.pdbx_strand_id
1 'polypeptide(L)'
;MGPGHPGLLLEREGDQRQAPGDPGPEFQRDLRDPQEGQGRHAPGRFHARLAPPGCGRASARRLPLSPRVLVAPNAFKGCLGAAEAAALIARGLRRAAPGLEADLMPVADGGDGLVAVLLARRGGRLVRARVRGPLGENRLAEYALLADGLTAVIEMARASGLALVAPGRRDPLGATTFGTGQLVADALRRGRRRILVGLGGSAANDGGAGFAAALGARLLDADGRGLPLGAEALARLAKVETSELRRRLGRAVVIGISDVTNPLLGPRGSARVYGPQKGATPAQVGILERALARWAGVVGRRAAGLPGAGAAGGLGFALAAFCGARLVNGAEWVLGELGAAGRLRRASLLVTGEGSVDASSFFGKAPVALLRLAGGLGRPAAVVCGRLEPGAGARLRRAGAGAIEVLSRPGEADAAAMRAARARLPLAAERLGRALLAVVLLAPAAFAETLAEADALYFRRDRPGALERSNAALEARVEAAPDDAEALWRLARGLVRAGERKGKGPEALALFDRAEDLAGRAVSLSSATAEAWFMQGLALGRRGEARGMMRSLFMIKPMRRRMEAALALDPKHAGAHHVLGELYWQVPAMLGGSKAGALKELEAALAADPSYTGSYSTLAAVYLAAGRKVDAQALLERIQKVDRPADPVEYPYDVAELKKILAGS
;
A
#
# COMPACT_ATOMS: atom_id res chain seq x y z
N MET A 1 -17.93 -34.24 47.31
CA MET A 1 -18.65 -33.72 48.49
C MET A 1 -18.00 -32.39 48.83
N GLY A 2 -18.67 -31.27 48.57
CA GLY A 2 -18.40 -30.03 49.31
C GLY A 2 -18.93 -30.18 50.74
N PRO A 3 -18.96 -29.14 51.60
CA PRO A 3 -18.88 -27.70 51.34
C PRO A 3 -17.85 -27.05 52.31
N GLY A 4 -17.68 -25.75 52.52
CA GLY A 4 -18.60 -24.63 52.67
C GLY A 4 -18.05 -23.70 53.76
N HIS A 5 -18.12 -22.39 53.49
CA HIS A 5 -18.10 -21.23 54.41
C HIS A 5 -18.78 -21.48 55.79
N PRO A 6 -18.72 -20.58 56.82
CA PRO A 6 -18.53 -19.11 56.82
C PRO A 6 -17.68 -18.57 58.02
N GLY A 7 -17.32 -17.29 58.12
CA GLY A 7 -18.12 -16.22 58.73
C GLY A 7 -17.63 -15.88 60.15
N LEU A 8 -17.26 -14.61 60.40
CA LEU A 8 -17.95 -13.65 61.30
C LEU A 8 -17.31 -13.62 62.71
N LEU A 9 -16.78 -12.50 63.24
CA LEU A 9 -17.46 -11.53 64.15
C LEU A 9 -16.36 -10.71 64.88
N LEU A 10 -16.35 -9.36 64.85
CA LEU A 10 -16.73 -8.36 65.91
C LEU A 10 -15.48 -7.48 66.15
N GLU A 11 -15.47 -6.18 66.46
CA GLU A 11 -16.48 -5.19 66.85
C GLU A 11 -15.88 -3.77 66.81
N ARG A 12 -16.76 -2.77 66.51
CA ARG A 12 -16.96 -1.44 67.15
C ARG A 12 -15.76 -0.49 67.42
N GLU A 13 -15.88 0.83 67.46
CA GLU A 13 -17.00 1.77 67.67
C GLU A 13 -16.53 3.18 67.25
N GLY A 14 -17.46 4.09 66.90
CA GLY A 14 -17.16 5.50 66.67
C GLY A 14 -18.17 6.26 65.82
N ASP A 15 -19.41 6.33 66.31
CA ASP A 15 -20.55 7.09 65.76
C ASP A 15 -20.51 8.53 66.28
N GLN A 16 -20.78 9.53 65.41
CA GLN A 16 -21.63 10.69 65.74
C GLN A 16 -22.26 11.25 64.45
N ARG A 17 -23.58 11.07 64.35
CA ARG A 17 -24.50 11.74 63.42
C ARG A 17 -24.89 13.14 63.93
N GLN A 18 -25.23 14.04 63.01
CA GLN A 18 -26.50 14.79 63.03
C GLN A 18 -26.77 15.49 61.68
N ALA A 19 -28.02 15.38 61.23
CA ALA A 19 -28.70 16.11 60.14
C ALA A 19 -30.06 16.58 60.74
N PRO A 20 -31.02 17.26 60.05
CA PRO A 20 -31.03 17.93 58.74
C PRO A 20 -31.63 19.37 58.83
N GLY A 21 -31.75 20.08 57.70
CA GLY A 21 -32.53 21.33 57.63
C GLY A 21 -32.70 21.85 56.20
N ASP A 22 -33.86 21.58 55.61
CA ASP A 22 -34.36 22.22 54.38
C ASP A 22 -35.10 23.52 54.76
N PRO A 23 -35.02 24.57 53.95
CA PRO A 23 -36.27 25.06 53.36
C PRO A 23 -36.10 25.52 51.90
N GLY A 24 -36.98 25.06 51.01
CA GLY A 24 -37.35 25.83 49.81
C GLY A 24 -38.46 26.85 50.12
N PRO A 25 -39.12 27.44 49.11
CA PRO A 25 -38.68 27.81 47.76
C PRO A 25 -38.82 29.35 47.54
N GLU A 26 -38.17 29.96 46.53
CA GLU A 26 -38.78 30.97 45.63
C GLU A 26 -37.80 31.77 44.74
N PHE A 27 -38.27 31.98 43.50
CA PHE A 27 -37.98 33.03 42.51
C PHE A 27 -36.70 33.05 41.66
N GLN A 28 -36.78 32.32 40.54
CA GLN A 28 -36.64 32.76 39.12
C GLN A 28 -35.95 34.09 38.75
N ARG A 29 -35.25 34.00 37.59
CA ARG A 29 -34.65 35.04 36.69
C ARG A 29 -33.18 35.34 37.01
N ASP A 30 -32.21 35.29 36.10
CA ASP A 30 -32.22 35.52 34.64
C ASP A 30 -31.10 34.68 33.99
N LEU A 31 -31.48 33.66 33.21
CA LEU A 31 -30.66 33.22 32.08
C LEU A 31 -30.90 34.23 30.95
N ARG A 32 -30.06 35.25 30.86
CA ARG A 32 -29.98 36.09 29.66
C ARG A 32 -28.91 35.55 28.73
N ASP A 33 -29.41 34.90 27.70
CA ASP A 33 -28.80 34.76 26.39
C ASP A 33 -28.29 36.12 25.87
N PRO A 34 -27.10 36.19 25.26
CA PRO A 34 -26.88 37.13 24.18
C PRO A 34 -26.53 36.39 22.88
N GLN A 35 -27.61 36.23 22.11
CA GLN A 35 -27.67 36.27 20.65
C GLN A 35 -27.31 35.00 19.88
N GLU A 36 -28.37 34.21 19.65
CA GLU A 36 -28.81 33.82 18.31
C GLU A 36 -28.28 34.72 17.19
N GLY A 37 -27.12 34.36 16.66
CA GLY A 37 -26.77 34.62 15.28
C GLY A 37 -27.54 33.65 14.41
N GLN A 38 -28.76 34.01 14.01
CA GLN A 38 -29.46 33.39 12.90
C GLN A 38 -28.53 33.36 11.66
N GLY A 39 -27.92 32.21 11.42
CA GLY A 39 -27.14 31.92 10.23
C GLY A 39 -27.75 30.72 9.55
N ARG A 40 -28.71 30.98 8.66
CA ARG A 40 -29.16 30.06 7.60
C ARG A 40 -28.01 29.17 7.13
N HIS A 41 -28.26 27.88 6.93
CA HIS A 41 -27.35 27.00 6.18
C HIS A 41 -26.80 27.75 4.96
N ALA A 42 -25.54 28.17 5.03
CA ALA A 42 -24.84 28.68 3.88
C ALA A 42 -24.32 27.46 3.10
N PRO A 43 -24.79 27.21 1.87
CA PRO A 43 -24.20 26.20 1.03
C PRO A 43 -22.73 26.59 0.75
N GLY A 44 -21.79 25.65 0.90
CA GLY A 44 -20.38 25.87 0.53
C GLY A 44 -19.33 25.84 1.64
N ARG A 45 -19.47 25.01 2.68
CA ARG A 45 -18.35 24.66 3.56
C ARG A 45 -17.85 23.26 3.22
N PHE A 46 -16.57 23.16 2.87
CA PHE A 46 -15.90 21.87 2.66
C PHE A 46 -15.40 21.32 3.99
N HIS A 47 -15.68 20.07 4.33
CA HIS A 47 -15.10 19.40 5.48
C HIS A 47 -13.99 18.48 4.98
N ALA A 48 -12.78 18.57 5.53
CA ALA A 48 -11.68 17.69 5.15
C ALA A 48 -10.83 17.36 6.38
N ARG A 49 -10.43 16.09 6.50
CA ARG A 49 -9.93 15.45 7.73
C ARG A 49 -8.81 14.48 7.37
N LEU A 50 -8.04 14.05 8.36
CA LEU A 50 -6.88 13.16 8.18
C LEU A 50 -6.89 12.10 9.29
N ALA A 51 -6.59 10.84 8.96
CA ALA A 51 -6.58 9.72 9.90
C ALA A 51 -5.27 9.63 10.72
N PRO A 52 -5.28 9.18 12.00
CA PRO A 52 -4.08 8.92 12.77
C PRO A 52 -3.42 7.59 12.38
N PRO A 53 -2.09 7.46 12.46
CA PRO A 53 -1.45 6.16 12.56
C PRO A 53 -1.76 5.53 13.93
N GLY A 54 -2.26 4.30 13.93
CA GLY A 54 -2.74 3.59 15.12
C GLY A 54 -1.71 3.54 16.26
N CYS A 55 -2.03 4.21 17.37
CA CYS A 55 -1.17 4.32 18.54
C CYS A 55 -1.57 3.29 19.62
N GLY A 56 -0.67 2.34 19.89
CA GLY A 56 -0.74 1.48 21.06
C GLY A 56 -0.21 2.24 22.28
N ARG A 57 -0.91 2.13 23.41
CA ARG A 57 -0.51 2.77 24.68
C ARG A 57 0.90 2.30 25.10
N ALA A 58 1.88 3.20 25.10
CA ALA A 58 3.15 2.96 25.78
C ALA A 58 2.98 3.34 27.26
N SER A 59 2.98 2.36 28.14
CA SER A 59 3.22 2.63 29.56
C SER A 59 4.69 3.01 29.71
N ALA A 60 4.98 4.01 30.54
CA ALA A 60 6.33 4.37 30.92
C ALA A 60 7.07 3.11 31.43
N ARG A 61 8.01 2.59 30.62
CA ARG A 61 8.97 1.58 31.03
C ARG A 61 10.36 2.15 30.82
N ARG A 62 11.13 2.08 31.90
CA ARG A 62 12.58 2.32 31.99
C ARG A 62 13.29 1.72 30.76
N LEU A 63 14.31 2.42 30.23
CA LEU A 63 15.26 1.87 29.26
C LEU A 63 15.96 0.65 29.88
N PRO A 64 15.71 -0.56 29.39
CA PRO A 64 16.83 -1.31 28.85
C PRO A 64 16.39 -2.23 27.70
N LEU A 65 16.64 -1.87 26.43
CA LEU A 65 16.34 -2.78 25.33
C LEU A 65 17.39 -2.69 24.24
N SER A 66 18.10 -3.80 24.02
CA SER A 66 18.89 -4.02 22.83
C SER A 66 18.13 -3.59 21.57
N PRO A 67 18.73 -2.81 20.65
CA PRO A 67 18.04 -2.34 19.47
C PRO A 67 17.52 -3.52 18.63
N ARG A 68 16.25 -3.48 18.25
CA ARG A 68 15.63 -4.46 17.34
C ARG A 68 15.75 -3.96 15.91
N VAL A 69 16.41 -4.72 15.05
CA VAL A 69 16.59 -4.39 13.63
C VAL A 69 15.80 -5.36 12.77
N LEU A 70 14.92 -4.82 11.92
CA LEU A 70 14.27 -5.60 10.87
C LEU A 70 15.25 -5.78 9.71
N VAL A 71 15.66 -7.02 9.46
CA VAL A 71 16.58 -7.37 8.37
C VAL A 71 15.78 -7.98 7.24
N ALA A 72 15.52 -7.19 6.20
CA ALA A 72 14.60 -7.53 5.14
C ALA A 72 15.18 -7.40 3.72
N PRO A 73 16.24 -8.16 3.37
CA PRO A 73 16.79 -8.14 2.03
C PRO A 73 15.97 -8.99 1.06
N ASN A 74 16.03 -8.61 -0.21
CA ASN A 74 15.68 -9.45 -1.34
C ASN A 74 16.88 -10.33 -1.74
N ALA A 75 16.69 -11.24 -2.69
CA ALA A 75 17.77 -12.05 -3.22
C ALA A 75 18.84 -11.19 -3.91
N PHE A 76 20.10 -11.57 -3.72
CA PHE A 76 21.23 -11.04 -4.47
C PHE A 76 21.37 -11.93 -5.71
N LYS A 77 20.58 -11.61 -6.75
CA LYS A 77 20.37 -12.46 -7.92
C LYS A 77 21.68 -13.04 -8.47
N GLY A 78 21.67 -14.36 -8.71
CA GLY A 78 22.83 -15.12 -9.16
C GLY A 78 23.87 -15.45 -8.08
N CYS A 79 23.71 -14.97 -6.85
CA CYS A 79 24.69 -15.15 -5.77
C CYS A 79 24.10 -15.71 -4.47
N LEU A 80 23.17 -14.99 -3.83
CA LEU A 80 22.59 -15.35 -2.52
C LEU A 80 21.07 -15.33 -2.58
N GLY A 81 20.43 -16.34 -1.99
CA GLY A 81 18.99 -16.30 -1.71
C GLY A 81 18.65 -15.25 -0.64
N ALA A 82 17.41 -14.77 -0.61
CA ALA A 82 16.98 -13.73 0.34
C ALA A 82 17.19 -14.15 1.82
N ALA A 83 16.86 -15.41 2.16
CA ALA A 83 17.04 -15.93 3.52
C ALA A 83 18.53 -15.99 3.94
N GLU A 84 19.39 -16.37 3.01
CA GLU A 84 20.83 -16.41 3.24
C GLU A 84 21.42 -15.01 3.37
N ALA A 85 21.00 -14.07 2.52
CA ALA A 85 21.38 -12.67 2.64
C ALA A 85 20.95 -12.09 4.01
N ALA A 86 19.73 -12.40 4.46
CA ALA A 86 19.23 -11.96 5.77
C ALA A 86 20.09 -12.51 6.92
N ALA A 87 20.46 -13.79 6.87
CA ALA A 87 21.32 -14.41 7.86
C ALA A 87 22.73 -13.79 7.89
N LEU A 88 23.33 -13.51 6.73
CA LEU A 88 24.64 -12.88 6.62
C LEU A 88 24.63 -11.43 7.12
N ILE A 89 23.59 -10.66 6.78
CA ILE A 89 23.42 -9.29 7.30
C ILE A 89 23.29 -9.33 8.82
N ALA A 90 22.43 -10.21 9.36
CA ALA A 90 22.26 -10.35 10.80
C ALA A 90 23.56 -10.77 11.51
N ARG A 91 24.36 -11.65 10.89
CA ARG A 91 25.68 -12.02 11.41
C ARG A 91 26.61 -10.80 11.51
N GLY A 92 26.63 -9.95 10.48
CA GLY A 92 27.41 -8.70 10.50
C GLY A 92 26.94 -7.72 11.58
N LEU A 93 25.63 -7.50 11.67
CA LEU A 93 25.03 -6.63 12.69
C LEU A 93 25.35 -7.09 14.12
N ARG A 94 25.29 -8.40 14.38
CA ARG A 94 25.62 -8.97 15.71
C ARG A 94 27.10 -8.87 16.05
N ARG A 95 28.01 -8.84 15.05
CA ARG A 95 29.44 -8.55 15.32
C ARG A 95 29.66 -7.11 15.76
N ALA A 96 28.88 -6.17 15.24
CA ALA A 96 28.94 -4.78 15.66
C ALA A 96 28.29 -4.56 17.04
N ALA A 97 27.15 -5.21 17.31
CA ALA A 97 26.47 -5.18 18.60
C ALA A 97 25.99 -6.58 19.00
N PRO A 98 26.71 -7.29 19.90
CA PRO A 98 26.35 -8.64 20.31
C PRO A 98 24.94 -8.77 20.92
N GLY A 99 24.43 -7.71 21.56
CA GLY A 99 23.10 -7.70 22.16
C GLY A 99 21.94 -7.46 21.18
N LEU A 100 22.21 -7.05 19.92
CA LEU A 100 21.21 -6.61 18.94
C LEU A 100 20.24 -7.74 18.56
N GLU A 101 18.94 -7.43 18.60
CA GLU A 101 17.91 -8.37 18.14
C GLU A 101 17.69 -8.20 16.62
N ALA A 102 18.04 -9.20 15.82
CA ALA A 102 17.83 -9.19 14.38
C ALA A 102 16.55 -9.97 14.00
N ASP A 103 15.52 -9.24 13.58
CA ASP A 103 14.25 -9.78 13.11
C ASP A 103 14.35 -10.07 11.60
N LEU A 104 14.47 -11.34 11.21
CA LEU A 104 14.74 -11.71 9.81
C LEU A 104 13.47 -11.81 8.97
N MET A 105 13.36 -10.98 7.94
CA MET A 105 12.24 -10.94 7.01
C MET A 105 12.74 -10.98 5.56
N PRO A 106 13.26 -12.11 5.06
CA PRO A 106 13.58 -12.20 3.64
C PRO A 106 12.34 -11.88 2.79
N VAL A 107 12.53 -11.08 1.75
CA VAL A 107 11.44 -10.62 0.87
C VAL A 107 11.63 -11.11 -0.56
N ALA A 108 10.57 -11.01 -1.36
CA ALA A 108 10.56 -11.30 -2.79
C ALA A 108 9.59 -10.34 -3.51
N ASP A 109 9.79 -10.14 -4.81
CA ASP A 109 9.01 -9.18 -5.62
C ASP A 109 7.90 -9.86 -6.44
N GLY A 110 7.53 -11.10 -6.09
CA GLY A 110 6.56 -11.91 -6.85
C GLY A 110 7.16 -12.78 -7.95
N GLY A 111 8.47 -12.72 -8.16
CA GLY A 111 9.23 -13.65 -9.00
C GLY A 111 9.88 -14.76 -8.17
N ASP A 112 11.19 -14.94 -8.39
CA ASP A 112 11.99 -15.96 -7.70
C ASP A 112 12.02 -15.72 -6.18
N GLY A 113 11.78 -16.79 -5.41
CA GLY A 113 11.86 -16.78 -3.95
C GLY A 113 10.51 -16.58 -3.24
N LEU A 114 9.43 -16.27 -3.97
CA LEU A 114 8.08 -16.17 -3.43
C LEU A 114 7.64 -17.42 -2.65
N VAL A 115 7.89 -18.61 -3.20
CA VAL A 115 7.58 -19.90 -2.56
C VAL A 115 8.31 -20.04 -1.23
N ALA A 116 9.61 -19.75 -1.22
CA ALA A 116 10.43 -19.88 -0.02
C ALA A 116 10.01 -18.88 1.07
N VAL A 117 9.76 -17.63 0.69
CA VAL A 117 9.34 -16.55 1.59
C VAL A 117 7.99 -16.85 2.24
N LEU A 118 7.00 -17.30 1.46
CA LEU A 118 5.67 -17.62 2.00
C LEU A 118 5.66 -18.90 2.83
N LEU A 119 6.43 -19.92 2.46
CA LEU A 119 6.59 -21.13 3.28
C LEU A 119 7.23 -20.82 4.63
N ALA A 120 8.29 -20.00 4.65
CA ALA A 120 8.94 -19.60 5.89
C ALA A 120 7.98 -18.85 6.83
N ARG A 121 7.06 -18.05 6.28
CA ARG A 121 6.11 -17.24 7.06
C ARG A 121 4.86 -18.00 7.50
N ARG A 122 4.27 -18.79 6.60
CA ARG A 122 2.94 -19.40 6.79
C ARG A 122 3.00 -20.92 7.04
N GLY A 123 4.19 -21.51 7.00
CA GLY A 123 4.37 -22.96 7.07
C GLY A 123 3.76 -23.68 5.87
N GLY A 124 3.88 -25.00 5.87
CA GLY A 124 3.40 -25.86 4.79
C GLY A 124 4.51 -26.76 4.28
N ARG A 125 4.39 -27.19 3.02
CA ARG A 125 5.35 -28.12 2.41
C ARG A 125 5.51 -27.89 0.91
N LEU A 126 6.68 -28.26 0.40
CA LEU A 126 6.93 -28.37 -1.02
C LEU A 126 6.29 -29.64 -1.60
N VAL A 127 5.82 -29.53 -2.83
CA VAL A 127 5.29 -30.62 -3.63
C VAL A 127 5.98 -30.61 -4.98
N ARG A 128 6.35 -31.80 -5.45
CA ARG A 128 6.90 -32.04 -6.79
C ARG A 128 5.81 -32.55 -7.71
N ALA A 129 5.75 -32.02 -8.92
CA ALA A 129 4.89 -32.49 -9.98
C ALA A 129 5.69 -32.63 -11.28
N ARG A 130 5.38 -33.68 -12.05
CA ARG A 130 5.93 -33.86 -13.40
C ARG A 130 5.17 -32.94 -14.34
N VAL A 131 5.91 -32.05 -15.01
CA VAL A 131 5.38 -31.04 -15.92
C VAL A 131 6.20 -30.97 -17.19
N ARG A 132 5.65 -30.31 -18.20
CA ARG A 132 6.32 -29.98 -19.45
C ARG A 132 7.04 -28.64 -19.30
N GLY A 133 8.34 -28.64 -19.58
CA GLY A 133 9.16 -27.45 -19.60
C GLY A 133 8.84 -26.52 -20.76
N PRO A 134 9.50 -25.35 -20.83
CA PRO A 134 9.20 -24.33 -21.82
C PRO A 134 9.43 -24.79 -23.26
N LEU A 135 10.38 -25.70 -23.53
CA LEU A 135 10.66 -26.25 -24.86
C LEU A 135 10.08 -27.64 -25.08
N GLY A 136 9.21 -28.07 -24.18
CA GLY A 136 8.45 -29.29 -24.33
C GLY A 136 9.00 -30.52 -23.63
N GLU A 137 10.15 -30.43 -22.97
CA GLU A 137 10.80 -31.52 -22.24
C GLU A 137 10.06 -31.87 -20.94
N ASN A 138 10.10 -33.13 -20.50
CA ASN A 138 9.54 -33.50 -19.20
C ASN A 138 10.48 -33.08 -18.06
N ARG A 139 9.94 -32.49 -17.00
CA ARG A 139 10.71 -32.10 -15.80
C ARG A 139 9.90 -32.23 -14.52
N LEU A 140 10.61 -32.38 -13.41
CA LEU A 140 10.02 -32.19 -12.09
C LEU A 140 10.11 -30.71 -11.72
N ALA A 141 8.95 -30.10 -11.45
CA ALA A 141 8.86 -28.76 -10.92
C ALA A 141 8.26 -28.80 -9.51
N GLU A 142 8.67 -27.85 -8.70
CA GLU A 142 8.24 -27.72 -7.31
C GLU A 142 7.30 -26.53 -7.13
N TYR A 143 6.34 -26.67 -6.22
CA TYR A 143 5.48 -25.58 -5.74
C TYR A 143 5.13 -25.83 -4.28
N ALA A 144 4.53 -24.85 -3.60
CA ALA A 144 4.18 -24.98 -2.19
C ALA A 144 2.69 -25.17 -1.95
N LEU A 145 2.38 -25.99 -0.95
CA LEU A 145 1.09 -26.06 -0.29
C LEU A 145 1.25 -25.45 1.10
N LEU A 146 0.50 -24.40 1.40
CA LEU A 146 0.59 -23.73 2.70
C LEU A 146 -0.18 -24.49 3.78
N ALA A 147 0.18 -24.25 5.05
CA ALA A 147 -0.39 -24.95 6.20
C ALA A 147 -1.90 -24.70 6.41
N ASP A 148 -2.47 -23.68 5.76
CA ASP A 148 -3.92 -23.40 5.79
C ASP A 148 -4.77 -24.44 5.03
N GLY A 149 -4.14 -25.40 4.33
CA GLY A 149 -4.81 -26.46 3.58
C GLY A 149 -5.50 -26.00 2.28
N LEU A 150 -5.64 -24.69 2.09
CA LEU A 150 -6.41 -24.05 1.02
C LEU A 150 -5.52 -23.50 -0.09
N THR A 151 -4.33 -23.02 0.27
CA THR A 151 -3.50 -22.17 -0.57
C THR A 151 -2.36 -22.95 -1.22
N ALA A 152 -2.19 -22.76 -2.53
CA ALA A 152 -1.00 -23.16 -3.28
C ALA A 152 -0.23 -21.93 -3.75
N VAL A 153 1.10 -21.98 -3.68
CA VAL A 153 2.01 -20.95 -4.20
C VAL A 153 2.84 -21.56 -5.31
N ILE A 154 2.76 -20.97 -6.50
CA ILE A 154 3.40 -21.45 -7.72
C ILE A 154 4.28 -20.32 -8.27
N GLU A 155 5.57 -20.59 -8.43
CA GLU A 155 6.48 -19.75 -9.22
C GLU A 155 6.49 -20.28 -10.65
N MET A 156 5.99 -19.50 -11.61
CA MET A 156 5.89 -19.96 -13.00
C MET A 156 7.27 -20.32 -13.58
N ALA A 157 8.33 -19.64 -13.12
CA ALA A 157 9.70 -19.89 -13.55
C ALA A 157 10.19 -21.33 -13.27
N ARG A 158 9.63 -22.02 -12.28
CA ARG A 158 10.00 -23.41 -11.95
C ARG A 158 9.53 -24.42 -13.00
N ALA A 159 8.52 -24.07 -13.79
CA ALA A 159 8.00 -24.91 -14.88
C ALA A 159 8.28 -24.32 -16.27
N SER A 160 8.22 -23.01 -16.42
CA SER A 160 8.23 -22.30 -17.70
C SER A 160 9.22 -21.12 -17.72
N GLY A 161 10.29 -21.19 -16.90
CA GLY A 161 11.24 -20.10 -16.71
C GLY A 161 12.37 -20.03 -17.72
N LEU A 162 12.90 -18.81 -17.92
CA LEU A 162 14.01 -18.50 -18.82
C LEU A 162 15.32 -19.16 -18.36
N ALA A 163 15.54 -19.25 -17.05
CA ALA A 163 16.71 -19.92 -16.47
C ALA A 163 16.77 -21.43 -16.76
N LEU A 164 15.65 -22.01 -17.21
CA LEU A 164 15.56 -23.41 -17.59
C LEU A 164 16.04 -23.65 -19.04
N VAL A 165 16.28 -22.58 -19.80
CA VAL A 165 16.63 -22.62 -21.22
C VAL A 165 18.00 -21.99 -21.42
N ALA A 166 18.94 -22.79 -21.94
CA ALA A 166 20.27 -22.29 -22.30
C ALA A 166 20.15 -21.15 -23.32
N PRO A 167 21.00 -20.09 -23.27
CA PRO A 167 20.90 -18.93 -24.16
C PRO A 167 20.80 -19.27 -25.66
N GLY A 168 21.60 -20.22 -26.15
CA GLY A 168 21.57 -20.67 -27.55
C GLY A 168 20.39 -21.57 -27.94
N ARG A 169 19.53 -21.95 -26.99
CA ARG A 169 18.33 -22.79 -27.22
C ARG A 169 17.02 -22.02 -27.02
N ARG A 170 17.08 -20.70 -26.79
CA ARG A 170 15.89 -19.89 -26.57
C ARG A 170 15.02 -19.87 -27.83
N ASP A 171 13.77 -20.27 -27.68
CA ASP A 171 12.77 -20.28 -28.74
C ASP A 171 11.59 -19.38 -28.33
N PRO A 172 11.62 -18.08 -28.67
CA PRO A 172 10.59 -17.14 -28.26
C PRO A 172 9.23 -17.39 -28.93
N LEU A 173 9.19 -18.12 -30.05
CA LEU A 173 7.97 -18.42 -30.80
C LEU A 173 7.31 -19.72 -30.32
N GLY A 174 8.09 -20.75 -30.03
CA GLY A 174 7.60 -22.07 -29.60
C GLY A 174 7.51 -22.26 -28.09
N ALA A 175 8.23 -21.46 -27.28
CA ALA A 175 8.23 -21.65 -25.83
C ALA A 175 6.83 -21.49 -25.20
N THR A 176 6.49 -22.37 -24.26
CA THR A 176 5.12 -22.49 -23.72
C THR A 176 5.00 -22.35 -22.20
N THR A 177 3.84 -21.84 -21.75
CA THR A 177 3.42 -21.80 -20.34
C THR A 177 2.70 -23.06 -19.85
N PHE A 178 2.64 -24.12 -20.67
CA PHE A 178 1.88 -25.35 -20.36
C PHE A 178 2.25 -25.99 -19.02
N GLY A 179 3.54 -26.08 -18.69
CA GLY A 179 3.98 -26.62 -17.41
C GLY A 179 3.45 -25.85 -16.20
N THR A 180 3.32 -24.53 -16.31
CA THR A 180 2.71 -23.70 -15.26
C THR A 180 1.24 -24.06 -15.07
N GLY A 181 0.50 -24.27 -16.16
CA GLY A 181 -0.89 -24.75 -16.08
C GLY A 181 -1.01 -26.14 -15.49
N GLN A 182 -0.04 -27.03 -15.72
CA GLN A 182 0.01 -28.34 -15.06
C GLN A 182 0.25 -28.25 -13.55
N LEU A 183 1.07 -27.31 -13.08
CA LEU A 183 1.23 -27.04 -11.64
C LEU A 183 -0.08 -26.58 -11.02
N VAL A 184 -0.80 -25.66 -11.68
CA VAL A 184 -2.12 -25.21 -11.20
C VAL A 184 -3.12 -26.36 -11.21
N ALA A 185 -3.15 -27.17 -12.27
CA ALA A 185 -4.01 -28.35 -12.35
C ALA A 185 -3.72 -29.37 -11.23
N ASP A 186 -2.45 -29.61 -10.90
CA ASP A 186 -2.04 -30.47 -9.78
C ASP A 186 -2.49 -29.89 -8.43
N ALA A 187 -2.32 -28.59 -8.20
CA ALA A 187 -2.81 -27.92 -7.00
C ALA A 187 -4.34 -28.03 -6.86
N LEU A 188 -5.10 -27.80 -7.93
CA LEU A 188 -6.56 -27.91 -7.93
C LEU A 188 -7.04 -29.34 -7.65
N ARG A 189 -6.39 -30.35 -8.26
CA ARG A 189 -6.65 -31.78 -8.00
C ARG A 189 -6.41 -32.16 -6.55
N ARG A 190 -5.44 -31.52 -5.89
CA ARG A 190 -5.17 -31.70 -4.45
C ARG A 190 -6.15 -30.96 -3.56
N GLY A 191 -7.21 -30.36 -4.11
CA GLY A 191 -8.25 -29.66 -3.36
C GLY A 191 -7.92 -28.21 -3.00
N ARG A 192 -6.84 -27.63 -3.54
CA ARG A 192 -6.50 -26.24 -3.27
C ARG A 192 -7.44 -25.32 -4.04
N ARG A 193 -7.84 -24.21 -3.41
CA ARG A 193 -8.80 -23.26 -3.98
C ARG A 193 -8.32 -21.82 -3.93
N ARG A 194 -7.20 -21.52 -3.27
CA ARG A 194 -6.51 -20.24 -3.40
C ARG A 194 -5.17 -20.48 -4.09
N ILE A 195 -5.01 -19.96 -5.30
CA ILE A 195 -3.82 -20.18 -6.13
C ILE A 195 -3.07 -18.86 -6.30
N LEU A 196 -1.86 -18.81 -5.77
CA LEU A 196 -0.94 -17.67 -5.89
C LEU A 196 0.07 -18.01 -6.98
N VAL A 197 0.16 -17.18 -8.02
CA VAL A 197 1.06 -17.41 -9.16
C VAL A 197 2.04 -16.24 -9.30
N GLY A 198 3.31 -16.51 -9.04
CA GLY A 198 4.39 -15.56 -9.28
C GLY A 198 4.76 -15.51 -10.77
N LEU A 199 4.76 -14.30 -11.35
CA LEU A 199 4.88 -14.05 -12.80
C LEU A 199 6.27 -13.55 -13.23
N GLY A 200 7.31 -13.90 -12.48
CA GLY A 200 8.70 -13.56 -12.81
C GLY A 200 9.38 -14.57 -13.73
N GLY A 201 10.34 -14.10 -14.54
CA GLY A 201 11.36 -14.96 -15.16
C GLY A 201 10.90 -15.91 -16.26
N SER A 202 9.87 -15.58 -17.05
CA SER A 202 9.33 -16.50 -18.06
C SER A 202 10.22 -16.68 -19.30
N ALA A 203 10.25 -17.90 -19.85
CA ALA A 203 10.81 -18.20 -21.17
C ALA A 203 9.80 -17.97 -22.31
N ALA A 204 8.51 -18.17 -22.03
CA ALA A 204 7.45 -18.18 -23.02
C ALA A 204 6.89 -16.79 -23.32
N ASN A 205 6.34 -16.62 -24.54
CA ASN A 205 5.58 -15.43 -24.96
C ASN A 205 4.25 -15.82 -25.63
N ASP A 206 3.67 -16.95 -25.19
CA ASP A 206 2.48 -17.60 -25.76
C ASP A 206 1.14 -17.03 -25.27
N GLY A 207 1.14 -15.87 -24.60
CA GLY A 207 -0.09 -15.25 -24.11
C GLY A 207 -0.79 -16.03 -23.00
N GLY A 208 -0.13 -17.03 -22.40
CA GLY A 208 -0.75 -17.98 -21.48
C GLY A 208 -1.63 -19.04 -22.18
N ALA A 209 -1.50 -19.21 -23.50
CA ALA A 209 -2.21 -20.22 -24.26
C ALA A 209 -1.90 -21.65 -23.77
N GLY A 210 -0.62 -21.96 -23.52
CA GLY A 210 -0.22 -23.25 -22.95
C GLY A 210 -0.81 -23.48 -21.56
N PHE A 211 -0.80 -22.45 -20.71
CA PHE A 211 -1.44 -22.50 -19.39
C PHE A 211 -2.93 -22.87 -19.50
N ALA A 212 -3.68 -22.21 -20.40
CA ALA A 212 -5.10 -22.50 -20.62
C ALA A 212 -5.30 -23.93 -21.15
N ALA A 213 -4.48 -24.36 -22.11
CA ALA A 213 -4.54 -25.71 -22.67
C ALA A 213 -4.30 -26.80 -21.61
N ALA A 214 -3.34 -26.60 -20.69
CA ALA A 214 -3.07 -27.54 -19.60
C ALA A 214 -4.24 -27.65 -18.60
N LEU A 215 -5.03 -26.58 -18.45
CA LEU A 215 -6.26 -26.59 -17.68
C LEU A 215 -7.46 -27.15 -18.46
N GLY A 216 -7.29 -27.51 -19.73
CA GLY A 216 -8.30 -28.17 -20.55
C GLY A 216 -9.00 -27.28 -21.57
N ALA A 217 -8.53 -26.04 -21.78
CA ALA A 217 -9.02 -25.25 -22.92
C ALA A 217 -8.58 -25.92 -24.24
N ARG A 218 -9.48 -25.92 -25.24
CA ARG A 218 -9.14 -26.37 -26.61
C ARG A 218 -8.99 -25.14 -27.49
N LEU A 219 -7.80 -24.97 -28.06
CA LEU A 219 -7.49 -23.89 -28.99
C LEU A 219 -7.58 -24.45 -30.40
N LEU A 220 -8.50 -23.93 -31.21
CA LEU A 220 -8.88 -24.50 -32.49
C LEU A 220 -8.63 -23.51 -33.63
N ASP A 221 -8.18 -24.02 -34.78
CA ASP A 221 -8.15 -23.28 -36.04
C ASP A 221 -9.53 -23.22 -36.72
N ALA A 222 -9.58 -22.64 -37.91
CA ALA A 222 -10.82 -22.46 -38.67
C ALA A 222 -11.45 -23.80 -39.11
N ASP A 223 -10.64 -24.86 -39.23
CA ASP A 223 -11.09 -26.20 -39.61
C ASP A 223 -11.49 -27.05 -38.37
N GLY A 224 -11.46 -26.46 -37.17
CA GLY A 224 -11.75 -27.14 -35.91
C GLY A 224 -10.62 -28.06 -35.43
N ARG A 225 -9.41 -27.98 -36.00
CA ARG A 225 -8.26 -28.76 -35.56
C ARG A 225 -7.54 -28.08 -34.39
N GLY A 226 -6.99 -28.88 -33.49
CA GLY A 226 -6.24 -28.40 -32.34
C GLY A 226 -4.93 -27.72 -32.75
N LEU A 227 -4.65 -26.57 -32.14
CA LEU A 227 -3.38 -25.87 -32.37
C LEU A 227 -2.23 -26.49 -31.54
N PRO A 228 -1.01 -26.54 -32.09
CA PRO A 228 0.18 -26.83 -31.30
C PRO A 228 0.45 -25.73 -30.26
N LEU A 229 1.29 -26.04 -29.27
CA LEU A 229 1.73 -25.06 -28.28
C LEU A 229 2.69 -24.03 -28.89
N GLY A 230 2.83 -22.89 -28.20
CA GLY A 230 3.68 -21.78 -28.63
C GLY A 230 2.87 -20.60 -29.18
N ALA A 231 3.50 -19.44 -29.23
CA ALA A 231 2.88 -18.21 -29.68
C ALA A 231 2.62 -18.23 -31.20
N GLU A 232 3.50 -18.83 -31.99
CA GLU A 232 3.40 -18.83 -33.46
C GLU A 232 2.08 -19.44 -33.95
N ALA A 233 1.62 -20.52 -33.32
CA ALA A 233 0.40 -21.21 -33.70
C ALA A 233 -0.86 -20.32 -33.55
N LEU A 234 -0.82 -19.33 -32.65
CA LEU A 234 -1.94 -18.43 -32.38
C LEU A 234 -2.30 -17.54 -33.57
N ALA A 235 -1.41 -17.41 -34.56
CA ALA A 235 -1.73 -16.75 -35.83
C ALA A 235 -2.89 -17.42 -36.58
N ARG A 236 -3.11 -18.73 -36.38
CA ARG A 236 -4.20 -19.51 -37.00
C ARG A 236 -5.44 -19.68 -36.12
N LEU A 237 -5.43 -19.14 -34.90
CA LEU A 237 -6.51 -19.36 -33.93
C LEU A 237 -7.85 -18.80 -34.42
N ALA A 238 -8.89 -19.63 -34.44
CA ALA A 238 -10.25 -19.20 -34.75
C ALA A 238 -11.16 -19.23 -33.52
N LYS A 239 -11.01 -20.25 -32.65
CA LYS A 239 -11.94 -20.49 -31.53
C LYS A 239 -11.22 -21.02 -30.30
N VAL A 240 -11.73 -20.69 -29.12
CA VAL A 240 -11.30 -21.25 -27.84
C VAL A 240 -12.48 -21.84 -27.09
N GLU A 241 -12.41 -23.13 -26.76
CA GLU A 241 -13.42 -23.80 -25.94
C GLU A 241 -12.92 -23.91 -24.49
N THR A 242 -13.73 -23.46 -23.54
CA THR A 242 -13.28 -23.26 -22.14
C THR A 242 -14.07 -24.07 -21.10
N SER A 243 -15.03 -24.89 -21.51
CA SER A 243 -15.94 -25.61 -20.58
C SER A 243 -15.19 -26.51 -19.59
N GLU A 244 -14.21 -27.28 -20.07
CA GLU A 244 -13.33 -28.12 -19.24
C GLU A 244 -12.50 -27.28 -18.27
N LEU A 245 -11.87 -26.22 -18.77
CA LEU A 245 -11.08 -25.29 -17.98
C LEU A 245 -11.91 -24.70 -16.83
N ARG A 246 -13.12 -24.21 -17.13
CA ARG A 246 -14.03 -23.64 -16.14
C ARG A 246 -14.44 -24.69 -15.11
N ARG A 247 -14.71 -25.93 -15.53
CA ARG A 247 -15.03 -27.04 -14.62
C ARG A 247 -13.88 -27.34 -13.67
N ARG A 248 -12.63 -27.37 -14.15
CA ARG A 248 -11.44 -27.63 -13.31
C ARG A 248 -11.13 -26.50 -12.34
N LEU A 249 -11.28 -25.25 -12.78
CA LEU A 249 -11.09 -24.08 -11.90
C LEU A 249 -12.15 -24.02 -10.82
N GLY A 250 -13.41 -24.32 -11.15
CA GLY A 250 -14.52 -24.24 -10.20
C GLY A 250 -14.61 -22.84 -9.56
N ARG A 251 -14.63 -22.81 -8.22
CA ARG A 251 -14.64 -21.56 -7.42
C ARG A 251 -13.25 -21.15 -6.91
N ALA A 252 -12.17 -21.60 -7.54
CA ALA A 252 -10.83 -21.24 -7.12
C ALA A 252 -10.57 -19.73 -7.31
N VAL A 253 -9.98 -19.10 -6.30
CA VAL A 253 -9.50 -17.73 -6.36
C VAL A 253 -8.04 -17.75 -6.81
N VAL A 254 -7.74 -17.03 -7.88
CA VAL A 254 -6.40 -16.94 -8.45
C VAL A 254 -5.85 -15.52 -8.30
N ILE A 255 -4.60 -15.39 -7.87
CA ILE A 255 -3.90 -14.11 -7.74
C ILE A 255 -2.60 -14.21 -8.53
N GLY A 256 -2.44 -13.33 -9.52
CA GLY A 256 -1.20 -13.16 -10.27
C GLY A 256 -0.34 -12.08 -9.62
N ILE A 257 0.89 -12.41 -9.28
CA ILE A 257 1.79 -11.55 -8.52
C ILE A 257 2.96 -11.14 -9.44
N SER A 258 3.09 -9.84 -9.70
CA SER A 258 4.09 -9.31 -10.63
C SER A 258 4.54 -7.91 -10.23
N ASP A 259 5.80 -7.58 -10.52
CA ASP A 259 6.42 -6.27 -10.37
C ASP A 259 6.25 -5.36 -11.60
N VAL A 260 5.61 -5.84 -12.68
CA VAL A 260 5.45 -5.08 -13.93
C VAL A 260 3.99 -4.76 -14.25
N THR A 261 3.76 -3.61 -14.86
CA THR A 261 2.42 -3.11 -15.22
C THR A 261 2.12 -3.16 -16.71
N ASN A 262 3.05 -3.68 -17.51
CA ASN A 262 2.95 -3.74 -18.96
C ASN A 262 1.65 -4.42 -19.44
N PRO A 263 0.93 -3.84 -20.42
CA PRO A 263 -0.22 -4.48 -21.03
C PRO A 263 0.23 -5.66 -21.91
N LEU A 264 -0.72 -6.42 -22.46
CA LEU A 264 -0.39 -7.53 -23.36
C LEU A 264 0.23 -7.04 -24.68
N LEU A 265 -0.34 -5.97 -25.26
CA LEU A 265 -0.06 -5.48 -26.61
C LEU A 265 0.42 -4.03 -26.61
N GLY A 266 0.93 -3.58 -27.75
CA GLY A 266 1.31 -2.20 -28.02
C GLY A 266 2.78 -1.92 -27.73
N PRO A 267 3.21 -0.64 -27.77
CA PRO A 267 4.61 -0.24 -27.61
C PRO A 267 5.25 -0.70 -26.29
N ARG A 268 4.44 -0.80 -25.23
CA ARG A 268 4.84 -1.31 -23.92
C ARG A 268 4.38 -2.75 -23.67
N GLY A 269 3.93 -3.45 -24.71
CA GLY A 269 3.38 -4.80 -24.66
C GLY A 269 4.43 -5.89 -24.41
N SER A 270 3.96 -7.09 -24.10
CA SER A 270 4.82 -8.21 -23.71
C SER A 270 5.87 -8.56 -24.77
N ALA A 271 5.47 -8.67 -26.03
CA ALA A 271 6.37 -9.06 -27.11
C ALA A 271 7.50 -8.04 -27.31
N ARG A 272 7.18 -6.75 -27.28
CA ARG A 272 8.15 -5.68 -27.54
C ARG A 272 9.12 -5.46 -26.38
N VAL A 273 8.62 -5.53 -25.15
CA VAL A 273 9.43 -5.24 -23.96
C VAL A 273 10.23 -6.46 -23.51
N TYR A 274 9.62 -7.65 -23.53
CA TYR A 274 10.23 -8.87 -22.95
C TYR A 274 10.59 -9.94 -23.98
N GLY A 275 10.17 -9.82 -25.24
CA GLY A 275 10.59 -10.72 -26.32
C GLY A 275 12.11 -10.74 -26.53
N PRO A 276 12.80 -9.59 -26.62
CA PRO A 276 14.25 -9.57 -26.91
C PRO A 276 15.10 -10.34 -25.90
N GLN A 277 14.85 -10.20 -24.59
CA GLN A 277 15.58 -10.98 -23.56
C GLN A 277 15.32 -12.50 -23.65
N LYS A 278 14.21 -12.91 -24.27
CA LYS A 278 13.85 -14.31 -24.55
C LYS A 278 14.40 -14.79 -25.90
N GLY A 279 15.22 -13.97 -26.58
CA GLY A 279 15.85 -14.32 -27.87
C GLY A 279 15.06 -13.88 -29.11
N ALA A 280 14.00 -13.08 -28.98
CA ALA A 280 13.23 -12.62 -30.14
C ALA A 280 13.99 -11.57 -30.96
N THR A 281 14.16 -11.84 -32.25
CA THR A 281 14.60 -10.83 -33.22
C THR A 281 13.49 -9.79 -33.46
N PRO A 282 13.80 -8.60 -34.01
CA PRO A 282 12.77 -7.61 -34.36
C PRO A 282 11.64 -8.16 -35.25
N ALA A 283 11.96 -9.04 -36.21
CA ALA A 283 10.96 -9.71 -37.04
C ALA A 283 10.07 -10.65 -36.22
N GLN A 284 10.65 -11.45 -35.32
CA GLN A 284 9.90 -12.34 -34.42
C GLN A 284 9.04 -11.56 -33.44
N VAL A 285 9.47 -10.39 -32.96
CA VAL A 285 8.64 -9.49 -32.14
C VAL A 285 7.36 -9.11 -32.91
N GLY A 286 7.47 -8.81 -34.21
CA GLY A 286 6.30 -8.55 -35.06
C GLY A 286 5.34 -9.74 -35.18
N ILE A 287 5.88 -10.96 -35.29
CA ILE A 287 5.09 -12.20 -35.32
C ILE A 287 4.36 -12.40 -33.98
N LEU A 288 5.09 -12.28 -32.87
CA LEU A 288 4.54 -12.38 -31.51
C LEU A 288 3.42 -11.38 -31.27
N GLU A 289 3.61 -10.13 -31.68
CA GLU A 289 2.59 -9.08 -31.52
C GLU A 289 1.30 -9.44 -32.25
N ARG A 290 1.38 -9.92 -33.50
CA ARG A 290 0.21 -10.36 -34.27
C ARG A 290 -0.48 -11.58 -33.65
N ALA A 291 0.31 -12.56 -33.23
CA ALA A 291 -0.18 -13.76 -32.55
C ALA A 291 -0.94 -13.41 -31.26
N LEU A 292 -0.36 -12.56 -30.42
CA LEU A 292 -0.99 -12.10 -29.17
C LEU A 292 -2.22 -11.22 -29.44
N ALA A 293 -2.20 -10.39 -30.50
CA ALA A 293 -3.36 -9.59 -30.88
C ALA A 293 -4.54 -10.45 -31.31
N ARG A 294 -4.27 -11.53 -32.07
CA ARG A 294 -5.28 -12.51 -32.46
C ARG A 294 -5.80 -13.27 -31.24
N TRP A 295 -4.91 -13.73 -30.36
CA TRP A 295 -5.26 -14.37 -29.10
C TRP A 295 -6.20 -13.51 -28.25
N ALA A 296 -5.85 -12.24 -28.03
CA ALA A 296 -6.69 -11.29 -27.31
C ALA A 296 -8.02 -11.01 -28.02
N GLY A 297 -8.03 -11.01 -29.35
CA GLY A 297 -9.23 -10.85 -30.16
C GLY A 297 -10.24 -11.96 -29.95
N VAL A 298 -9.78 -13.22 -29.86
CA VAL A 298 -10.65 -14.39 -29.68
C VAL A 298 -11.06 -14.59 -28.21
N VAL A 299 -10.14 -14.35 -27.26
CA VAL A 299 -10.39 -14.60 -25.83
C VAL A 299 -11.14 -13.45 -25.16
N GLY A 300 -10.88 -12.20 -25.57
CA GLY A 300 -11.50 -11.01 -25.01
C GLY A 300 -10.51 -9.86 -24.83
N ARG A 301 -10.71 -8.78 -25.60
CA ARG A 301 -9.77 -7.66 -25.66
C ARG A 301 -9.64 -6.87 -24.35
N ARG A 302 -10.68 -6.86 -23.50
CA ARG A 302 -10.69 -6.08 -22.26
C ARG A 302 -9.55 -6.46 -21.31
N ALA A 303 -9.26 -7.75 -21.17
CA ALA A 303 -8.19 -8.22 -20.29
C ALA A 303 -6.79 -7.85 -20.82
N ALA A 304 -6.62 -7.59 -22.12
CA ALA A 304 -5.32 -7.29 -22.73
C ALA A 304 -4.76 -5.93 -22.31
N GLY A 305 -5.64 -5.00 -21.91
CA GLY A 305 -5.27 -3.66 -21.44
C GLY A 305 -5.06 -3.56 -19.92
N LEU A 306 -5.29 -4.64 -19.15
CA LEU A 306 -5.12 -4.59 -17.70
C LEU A 306 -3.64 -4.39 -17.35
N PRO A 307 -3.32 -3.58 -16.31
CA PRO A 307 -1.97 -3.49 -15.78
C PRO A 307 -1.45 -4.87 -15.39
N GLY A 308 -0.29 -5.26 -15.92
CA GLY A 308 0.33 -6.56 -15.69
C GLY A 308 -0.19 -7.68 -16.60
N ALA A 309 -1.10 -7.41 -17.55
CA ALA A 309 -1.56 -8.41 -18.51
C ALA A 309 -0.42 -8.97 -19.38
N GLY A 310 0.62 -8.17 -19.64
CA GLY A 310 1.82 -8.59 -20.37
C GLY A 310 2.83 -9.36 -19.53
N ALA A 311 2.63 -9.48 -18.21
CA ALA A 311 3.56 -10.18 -17.34
C ALA A 311 3.73 -11.64 -17.78
N ALA A 312 4.96 -12.14 -17.62
CA ALA A 312 5.35 -13.51 -17.97
C ALA A 312 4.97 -13.95 -19.40
N GLY A 313 5.05 -13.05 -20.40
CA GLY A 313 4.75 -13.43 -21.78
C GLY A 313 3.27 -13.39 -22.13
N GLY A 314 2.47 -12.66 -21.37
CA GLY A 314 1.01 -12.64 -21.47
C GLY A 314 0.31 -13.70 -20.60
N LEU A 315 1.02 -14.41 -19.72
CA LEU A 315 0.37 -15.28 -18.73
C LEU A 315 -0.55 -14.47 -17.80
N GLY A 316 -0.17 -13.23 -17.46
CA GLY A 316 -1.03 -12.31 -16.70
C GLY A 316 -2.40 -12.11 -17.36
N PHE A 317 -2.42 -11.94 -18.69
CA PHE A 317 -3.65 -11.88 -19.49
C PHE A 317 -4.49 -13.14 -19.34
N ALA A 318 -3.90 -14.33 -19.51
CA ALA A 318 -4.64 -15.58 -19.37
C ALA A 318 -5.21 -15.80 -17.97
N LEU A 319 -4.46 -15.47 -16.92
CA LEU A 319 -4.96 -15.54 -15.54
C LEU A 319 -6.16 -14.62 -15.34
N ALA A 320 -6.09 -13.39 -15.85
CA ALA A 320 -7.20 -12.45 -15.76
C ALA A 320 -8.42 -12.92 -16.57
N ALA A 321 -8.20 -13.37 -17.82
CA ALA A 321 -9.28 -13.72 -18.75
C ALA A 321 -9.99 -15.04 -18.39
N PHE A 322 -9.24 -16.07 -17.97
CA PHE A 322 -9.80 -17.41 -17.73
C PHE A 322 -10.09 -17.69 -16.27
N CYS A 323 -9.33 -17.10 -15.34
CA CYS A 323 -9.49 -17.35 -13.91
C CYS A 323 -10.15 -16.18 -13.16
N GLY A 324 -10.43 -15.05 -13.82
CA GLY A 324 -10.87 -13.83 -13.13
C GLY A 324 -9.82 -13.33 -12.14
N ALA A 325 -8.54 -13.62 -12.38
CA ALA A 325 -7.49 -13.39 -11.40
C ALA A 325 -7.28 -11.89 -11.14
N ARG A 326 -6.99 -11.57 -9.87
CA ARG A 326 -6.45 -10.25 -9.51
C ARG A 326 -4.96 -10.22 -9.82
N LEU A 327 -4.54 -9.25 -10.62
CA LEU A 327 -3.13 -8.94 -10.84
C LEU A 327 -2.70 -7.90 -9.81
N VAL A 328 -1.71 -8.21 -8.98
CA VAL A 328 -1.28 -7.36 -7.87
C VAL A 328 0.21 -7.03 -7.96
N ASN A 329 0.60 -5.87 -7.44
CA ASN A 329 2.00 -5.48 -7.29
C ASN A 329 2.70 -6.48 -6.36
N GLY A 330 3.78 -7.09 -6.84
CA GLY A 330 4.41 -8.20 -6.16
C GLY A 330 5.05 -7.83 -4.83
N ALA A 331 5.82 -6.75 -4.80
CA ALA A 331 6.45 -6.28 -3.58
C ALA A 331 5.41 -5.90 -2.51
N GLU A 332 4.47 -5.02 -2.84
CA GLU A 332 3.45 -4.55 -1.88
C GLU A 332 2.63 -5.71 -1.31
N TRP A 333 2.20 -6.63 -2.18
CA TRP A 333 1.42 -7.79 -1.76
C TRP A 333 2.23 -8.72 -0.85
N VAL A 334 3.48 -9.03 -1.20
CA VAL A 334 4.36 -9.87 -0.36
C VAL A 334 4.64 -9.21 0.98
N LEU A 335 4.92 -7.89 1.01
CA LEU A 335 5.13 -7.16 2.25
C LEU A 335 3.90 -7.18 3.16
N GLY A 336 2.70 -7.11 2.58
CA GLY A 336 1.44 -7.29 3.29
C GLY A 336 1.32 -8.67 3.95
N GLU A 337 1.56 -9.73 3.19
CA GLU A 337 1.51 -11.12 3.69
C GLU A 337 2.58 -11.40 4.75
N LEU A 338 3.73 -10.75 4.67
CA LEU A 338 4.81 -10.83 5.67
C LEU A 338 4.54 -10.00 6.93
N GLY A 339 3.52 -9.14 6.93
CA GLY A 339 3.21 -8.24 8.04
C GLY A 339 4.29 -7.17 8.25
N ALA A 340 4.91 -6.70 7.17
CA ALA A 340 6.06 -5.79 7.20
C ALA A 340 5.81 -4.54 8.06
N ALA A 341 4.65 -3.89 7.91
CA ALA A 341 4.29 -2.70 8.68
C ALA A 341 4.27 -2.97 10.20
N GLY A 342 3.71 -4.10 10.62
CA GLY A 342 3.67 -4.48 12.03
C GLY A 342 5.05 -4.79 12.61
N ARG A 343 5.94 -5.36 11.80
CA ARG A 343 7.34 -5.63 12.20
C ARG A 343 8.17 -4.35 12.26
N LEU A 344 8.00 -3.46 11.28
CA LEU A 344 8.65 -2.14 11.25
C LEU A 344 8.25 -1.28 12.45
N ARG A 345 6.97 -1.29 12.88
CA ARG A 345 6.54 -0.56 14.09
C ARG A 345 7.23 -1.02 15.37
N ARG A 346 7.68 -2.28 15.43
CA ARG A 346 8.43 -2.85 16.56
C ARG A 346 9.95 -2.73 16.40
N ALA A 347 10.43 -2.36 15.22
CA ALA A 347 11.84 -2.22 14.93
C ALA A 347 12.31 -0.79 15.20
N SER A 348 13.55 -0.66 15.69
CA SER A 348 14.24 0.62 15.79
C SER A 348 14.82 1.05 14.44
N LEU A 349 15.04 0.10 13.52
CA LEU A 349 15.72 0.31 12.24
C LEU A 349 15.34 -0.78 11.22
N LEU A 350 15.29 -0.42 9.94
CA LEU A 350 15.29 -1.34 8.80
C LEU A 350 16.70 -1.49 8.19
N VAL A 351 17.12 -2.72 7.89
CA VAL A 351 18.22 -3.00 6.96
C VAL A 351 17.66 -3.85 5.81
N THR A 352 17.66 -3.30 4.60
CA THR A 352 17.20 -3.99 3.38
C THR A 352 18.31 -4.03 2.33
N GLY A 353 18.05 -4.63 1.17
CA GLY A 353 19.06 -4.79 0.13
C GLY A 353 18.62 -5.66 -1.03
N GLU A 354 19.34 -5.52 -2.15
CA GLU A 354 19.25 -6.41 -3.31
C GLU A 354 20.59 -6.47 -4.06
N GLY A 355 20.69 -7.39 -5.02
CA GLY A 355 21.92 -7.59 -5.79
C GLY A 355 22.36 -6.37 -6.60
N SER A 356 21.43 -5.72 -7.30
CA SER A 356 21.73 -4.52 -8.10
C SER A 356 20.61 -3.51 -7.94
N VAL A 357 20.96 -2.29 -7.55
CA VAL A 357 20.01 -1.18 -7.50
C VAL A 357 20.17 -0.35 -8.76
N ASP A 358 19.18 -0.49 -9.63
CA ASP A 358 19.08 0.10 -10.96
C ASP A 358 17.74 0.87 -11.13
N ALA A 359 17.48 1.40 -12.32
CA ALA A 359 16.23 2.09 -12.61
C ALA A 359 14.97 1.26 -12.27
N SER A 360 14.98 -0.05 -12.55
CA SER A 360 13.85 -0.97 -12.30
C SER A 360 13.54 -1.13 -10.82
N SER A 361 14.54 -0.93 -9.96
CA SER A 361 14.43 -1.13 -8.51
C SER A 361 13.44 -0.15 -7.85
N PHE A 362 13.22 1.00 -8.48
CA PHE A 362 12.28 2.01 -8.01
C PHE A 362 10.85 1.82 -8.54
N PHE A 363 10.63 0.83 -9.40
CA PHE A 363 9.33 0.47 -9.97
C PHE A 363 8.79 -0.81 -9.32
N GLY A 364 8.39 -0.70 -8.04
CA GLY A 364 7.63 -1.76 -7.39
C GLY A 364 8.43 -2.97 -6.90
N LYS A 365 9.74 -2.83 -6.64
CA LYS A 365 10.54 -3.86 -5.94
C LYS A 365 10.50 -3.68 -4.42
N ALA A 366 10.70 -4.79 -3.71
CA ALA A 366 10.55 -4.89 -2.26
C ALA A 366 11.52 -4.01 -1.47
N PRO A 367 12.81 -3.85 -1.80
CA PRO A 367 13.69 -2.98 -1.03
C PRO A 367 13.22 -1.52 -1.01
N VAL A 368 12.88 -0.95 -2.18
CA VAL A 368 12.39 0.44 -2.27
C VAL A 368 10.99 0.58 -1.66
N ALA A 369 10.11 -0.40 -1.84
CA ALA A 369 8.80 -0.40 -1.18
C ALA A 369 8.92 -0.44 0.36
N LEU A 370 9.88 -1.22 0.89
CA LEU A 370 10.20 -1.25 2.31
C LEU A 370 10.80 0.05 2.82
N LEU A 371 11.69 0.70 2.05
CA LEU A 371 12.24 2.01 2.42
C LEU A 371 11.14 3.05 2.56
N ARG A 372 10.22 3.12 1.58
CA ARG A 372 9.07 4.03 1.64
C ARG A 372 8.16 3.71 2.82
N LEU A 373 7.87 2.44 3.06
CA LEU A 373 7.07 2.00 4.20
C LEU A 373 7.73 2.33 5.54
N ALA A 374 9.05 2.18 5.65
CA ALA A 374 9.82 2.57 6.83
C ALA A 374 9.79 4.10 7.03
N GLY A 375 10.01 4.87 5.97
CA GLY A 375 9.93 6.34 5.98
C GLY A 375 8.57 6.86 6.45
N GLY A 376 7.47 6.32 5.90
CA GLY A 376 6.11 6.67 6.34
C GLY A 376 5.78 6.28 7.79
N LEU A 377 6.59 5.40 8.40
CA LEU A 377 6.50 5.03 9.82
C LEU A 377 7.56 5.74 10.70
N GLY A 378 8.32 6.68 10.14
CA GLY A 378 9.41 7.37 10.83
C GLY A 378 10.57 6.46 11.23
N ARG A 379 10.75 5.31 10.55
CA ARG A 379 11.80 4.34 10.87
C ARG A 379 13.03 4.59 10.01
N PRO A 380 14.22 4.78 10.62
CA PRO A 380 15.44 4.88 9.86
C PRO A 380 15.67 3.59 9.07
N ALA A 381 16.32 3.72 7.92
CA ALA A 381 16.61 2.58 7.06
C ALA A 381 18.01 2.66 6.46
N ALA A 382 18.64 1.49 6.32
CA ALA A 382 19.89 1.32 5.61
C ALA A 382 19.72 0.30 4.47
N VAL A 383 20.48 0.50 3.40
CA VAL A 383 20.50 -0.37 2.23
C VAL A 383 21.87 -1.00 2.08
N VAL A 384 21.93 -2.32 1.91
CA VAL A 384 23.13 -3.01 1.43
C VAL A 384 22.84 -3.55 0.05
N CYS A 385 23.57 -3.10 -0.98
CA CYS A 385 23.39 -3.59 -2.33
C CYS A 385 24.68 -4.17 -2.92
N GLY A 386 24.55 -5.14 -3.83
CA GLY A 386 25.70 -5.70 -4.54
C GLY A 386 26.35 -4.66 -5.44
N ARG A 387 25.53 -3.97 -6.25
CA ARG A 387 25.91 -2.88 -7.16
C ARG A 387 24.91 -1.72 -7.04
N LEU A 388 25.40 -0.51 -7.33
CA LEU A 388 24.62 0.71 -7.40
C LEU A 388 24.88 1.42 -8.73
N GLU A 389 23.85 1.64 -9.54
CA GLU A 389 23.97 2.41 -10.78
C GLU A 389 24.22 3.91 -10.51
N PRO A 390 24.85 4.64 -11.45
CA PRO A 390 24.97 6.09 -11.38
C PRO A 390 23.61 6.76 -11.11
N GLY A 391 23.57 7.68 -10.12
CA GLY A 391 22.35 8.39 -9.73
C GLY A 391 21.36 7.57 -8.87
N ALA A 392 21.49 6.25 -8.78
CA ALA A 392 20.61 5.42 -7.94
C ALA A 392 20.79 5.72 -6.44
N GLY A 393 22.00 6.08 -6.00
CA GLY A 393 22.26 6.45 -4.60
C GLY A 393 21.44 7.66 -4.13
N ALA A 394 21.37 8.73 -4.93
CA ALA A 394 20.56 9.90 -4.62
C ALA A 394 19.07 9.54 -4.53
N ARG A 395 18.59 8.65 -5.41
CA ARG A 395 17.21 8.17 -5.40
C ARG A 395 16.90 7.30 -4.18
N LEU A 396 17.83 6.44 -3.74
CA LEU A 396 17.69 5.67 -2.51
C LEU A 396 17.58 6.59 -1.29
N ARG A 397 18.41 7.65 -1.21
CA ARG A 397 18.32 8.65 -0.13
C ARG A 397 16.96 9.34 -0.11
N ARG A 398 16.46 9.79 -1.27
CA ARG A 398 15.09 10.36 -1.38
C ARG A 398 14.00 9.37 -0.99
N ALA A 399 14.22 8.07 -1.19
CA ALA A 399 13.29 7.02 -0.79
C ALA A 399 13.36 6.68 0.71
N GLY A 400 14.26 7.30 1.49
CA GLY A 400 14.38 7.12 2.94
C GLY A 400 15.61 6.34 3.42
N ALA A 401 16.57 6.02 2.53
CA ALA A 401 17.83 5.39 2.96
C ALA A 401 18.77 6.39 3.64
N GLY A 402 18.97 6.24 4.95
CA GLY A 402 19.95 7.02 5.72
C GLY A 402 21.39 6.59 5.46
N ALA A 403 21.61 5.30 5.22
CA ALA A 403 22.91 4.73 4.90
C ALA A 403 22.83 3.75 3.73
N ILE A 404 23.89 3.71 2.91
CA ILE A 404 23.99 2.83 1.74
C ILE A 404 25.39 2.21 1.72
N GLU A 405 25.46 0.88 1.73
CA GLU A 405 26.68 0.11 1.52
C GLU A 405 26.62 -0.61 0.18
N VAL A 406 27.71 -0.55 -0.57
CA VAL A 406 27.86 -1.24 -1.87
C VAL A 406 28.93 -2.32 -1.73
N LEU A 407 28.62 -3.57 -2.13
CA LEU A 407 29.55 -4.69 -2.01
C LEU A 407 30.62 -4.73 -3.11
N SER A 408 30.27 -4.31 -4.33
CA SER A 408 31.19 -4.24 -5.46
C SER A 408 32.12 -3.04 -5.34
N ARG A 409 33.38 -3.20 -5.74
CA ARG A 409 34.33 -2.10 -5.85
C ARG A 409 34.19 -1.41 -7.21
N PRO A 410 34.53 -0.11 -7.33
CA PRO A 410 34.61 0.57 -8.62
C PRO A 410 35.51 -0.20 -9.60
N GLY A 411 35.03 -0.43 -10.82
CA GLY A 411 35.76 -1.17 -11.87
C GLY A 411 35.80 -2.69 -11.70
N GLU A 412 35.16 -3.26 -10.68
CA GLU A 412 35.17 -4.71 -10.46
C GLU A 412 34.20 -5.46 -11.40
N ALA A 413 34.71 -6.50 -12.05
CA ALA A 413 33.91 -7.37 -12.90
C ALA A 413 32.82 -8.12 -12.12
N ASP A 414 31.63 -8.26 -12.73
CA ASP A 414 30.43 -8.85 -12.12
C ASP A 414 30.71 -10.23 -11.51
N ALA A 415 31.39 -11.10 -12.24
CA ALA A 415 31.72 -12.45 -11.77
C ALA A 415 32.62 -12.44 -10.52
N ALA A 416 33.56 -11.50 -10.41
CA ALA A 416 34.41 -11.35 -9.25
C ALA A 416 33.63 -10.80 -8.05
N ALA A 417 32.80 -9.77 -8.27
CA ALA A 417 31.93 -9.21 -7.25
C ALA A 417 30.95 -10.26 -6.69
N MET A 418 30.35 -11.07 -7.56
CA MET A 418 29.45 -12.17 -7.16
C MET A 418 30.15 -13.24 -6.33
N ARG A 419 31.38 -13.64 -6.68
CA ARG A 419 32.16 -14.60 -5.86
C ARG A 419 32.48 -14.03 -4.47
N ALA A 420 32.77 -12.73 -4.39
CA ALA A 420 33.14 -12.09 -3.13
C ALA A 420 31.93 -11.69 -2.26
N ALA A 421 30.72 -11.59 -2.83
CA ALA A 421 29.54 -11.05 -2.14
C ALA A 421 29.19 -11.81 -0.85
N ARG A 422 29.30 -13.15 -0.84
CA ARG A 422 29.08 -13.98 0.37
C ARG A 422 30.00 -13.58 1.53
N ALA A 423 31.27 -13.27 1.24
CA ALA A 423 32.25 -12.86 2.25
C ALA A 423 32.11 -11.39 2.63
N ARG A 424 31.75 -10.52 1.68
CA ARG A 424 31.67 -9.06 1.88
C ARG A 424 30.37 -8.61 2.56
N LEU A 425 29.25 -9.28 2.30
CA LEU A 425 27.95 -8.92 2.87
C LEU A 425 27.95 -8.79 4.39
N PRO A 426 28.45 -9.77 5.18
CA PRO A 426 28.46 -9.64 6.62
C PRO A 426 29.47 -8.57 7.11
N LEU A 427 30.52 -8.23 6.34
CA LEU A 427 31.43 -7.13 6.68
C LEU A 427 30.80 -5.75 6.43
N ALA A 428 30.03 -5.61 5.35
CA ALA A 428 29.26 -4.41 5.06
C ALA A 428 28.18 -4.16 6.12
N ALA A 429 27.46 -5.21 6.50
CA ALA A 429 26.47 -5.14 7.57
C ALA A 429 27.09 -4.80 8.94
N GLU A 430 28.31 -5.25 9.20
CA GLU A 430 29.04 -4.86 10.41
C GLU A 430 29.43 -3.38 10.42
N ARG A 431 29.91 -2.83 9.30
CA ARG A 431 30.17 -1.38 9.16
C ARG A 431 28.91 -0.55 9.39
N LEU A 432 27.79 -0.96 8.78
CA LEU A 432 26.48 -0.36 9.07
C LEU A 432 26.16 -0.45 10.55
N GLY A 433 26.27 -1.64 11.16
CA GLY A 433 25.97 -1.83 12.58
C GLY A 433 26.75 -0.86 13.48
N ARG A 434 28.04 -0.63 13.20
CA ARG A 434 28.86 0.35 13.95
C ARG A 434 28.40 1.79 13.74
N ALA A 435 28.10 2.19 12.51
CA ALA A 435 27.56 3.53 12.22
C ALA A 435 26.17 3.75 12.86
N LEU A 436 25.35 2.70 12.88
CA LEU A 436 24.01 2.72 13.47
C LEU A 436 24.04 2.77 15.00
N LEU A 437 25.02 2.13 15.65
CA LEU A 437 25.24 2.28 17.09
C LEU A 437 25.63 3.71 17.44
N ALA A 438 26.47 4.36 16.63
CA ALA A 438 26.79 5.77 16.82
C ALA A 438 25.53 6.64 16.69
N VAL A 439 24.65 6.38 15.71
CA VAL A 439 23.39 7.13 15.58
C VAL A 439 22.39 6.82 16.69
N VAL A 440 22.25 5.57 17.14
CA VAL A 440 21.30 5.18 18.20
C VAL A 440 21.78 5.59 19.61
N LEU A 441 23.10 5.70 19.82
CA LEU A 441 23.70 6.13 21.09
C LEU A 441 23.97 7.65 21.17
N LEU A 442 24.23 8.33 20.04
CA LEU A 442 24.55 9.76 19.98
C LEU A 442 23.39 10.63 19.49
N ALA A 443 22.35 10.06 18.87
CA ALA A 443 21.11 10.79 18.71
C ALA A 443 20.37 10.71 20.05
N PRO A 444 20.23 11.82 20.81
CA PRO A 444 19.12 11.85 21.74
C PRO A 444 17.84 11.58 20.93
N ALA A 445 16.88 10.91 21.55
CA ALA A 445 15.59 10.52 20.97
C ALA A 445 14.75 11.67 20.33
N ALA A 446 15.26 12.90 20.34
CA ALA A 446 14.63 14.15 19.93
C ALA A 446 14.16 14.24 18.47
N PHE A 447 14.74 13.54 17.48
CA PHE A 447 14.37 13.77 16.07
C PHE A 447 13.24 12.89 15.51
N ALA A 448 12.94 11.74 16.13
CA ALA A 448 11.82 10.87 15.73
C ALA A 448 10.62 10.97 16.70
N GLU A 449 10.85 11.39 17.95
CA GLU A 449 9.78 11.58 18.94
C GLU A 449 8.88 12.79 18.61
N THR A 450 9.37 13.83 17.92
CA THR A 450 8.64 15.11 17.75
C THR A 450 7.42 15.09 16.81
N LEU A 451 7.43 14.35 15.69
CA LEU A 451 6.28 14.33 14.77
C LEU A 451 5.11 13.51 15.34
N ALA A 452 5.40 12.36 15.94
CA ALA A 452 4.39 11.51 16.56
C ALA A 452 3.78 12.17 17.80
N GLU A 453 4.58 12.90 18.58
CA GLU A 453 4.10 13.71 19.70
C GLU A 453 3.24 14.89 19.22
N ALA A 454 3.67 15.60 18.18
CA ALA A 454 2.86 16.66 17.57
C ALA A 454 1.53 16.09 17.04
N ASP A 455 1.53 14.96 16.35
CA ASP A 455 0.31 14.27 15.92
C ASP A 455 -0.57 13.88 17.12
N ALA A 456 0.01 13.31 18.19
CA ALA A 456 -0.73 12.93 19.39
C ALA A 456 -1.32 14.14 20.14
N LEU A 457 -0.69 15.31 20.06
CA LEU A 457 -1.23 16.57 20.56
C LEU A 457 -2.34 17.10 19.63
N TYR A 458 -2.16 17.05 18.32
CA TYR A 458 -3.17 17.45 17.33
C TYR A 458 -4.45 16.63 17.43
N PHE A 459 -4.35 15.30 17.60
CA PHE A 459 -5.53 14.44 17.77
C PHE A 459 -6.16 14.53 19.17
N ARG A 460 -5.57 15.31 20.08
CA ARG A 460 -6.15 15.72 21.36
C ARG A 460 -6.35 17.23 21.44
N ARG A 461 -6.52 17.89 20.28
CA ARG A 461 -6.67 19.35 20.16
C ARG A 461 -7.87 19.92 20.91
N ASP A 462 -8.86 19.10 21.24
CA ASP A 462 -9.96 19.44 22.14
C ASP A 462 -9.48 19.83 23.55
N ARG A 463 -8.31 19.34 23.97
CA ARG A 463 -7.69 19.71 25.24
C ARG A 463 -7.07 21.11 25.17
N PRO A 464 -7.19 21.91 26.25
CA PRO A 464 -6.57 23.24 26.31
C PRO A 464 -5.08 23.21 25.97
N GLY A 465 -4.65 24.10 25.07
CA GLY A 465 -3.25 24.27 24.68
C GLY A 465 -2.65 23.12 23.85
N ALA A 466 -3.42 22.09 23.49
CA ALA A 466 -2.87 20.94 22.77
C ALA A 466 -2.56 21.26 21.29
N LEU A 467 -3.43 22.01 20.62
CA LEU A 467 -3.20 22.44 19.24
C LEU A 467 -2.00 23.40 19.17
N GLU A 468 -1.90 24.32 20.11
CA GLU A 468 -0.84 25.33 20.20
C GLU A 468 0.51 24.66 20.44
N ARG A 469 0.58 23.68 21.35
CA ARG A 469 1.80 22.88 21.56
C ARG A 469 2.17 22.01 20.36
N SER A 470 1.18 21.43 19.68
CA SER A 470 1.42 20.71 18.43
C SER A 470 2.04 21.63 17.38
N ASN A 471 1.48 22.83 17.22
CA ASN A 471 1.97 23.80 16.22
C ASN A 471 3.36 24.30 16.58
N ALA A 472 3.61 24.66 17.86
CA ALA A 472 4.92 25.11 18.32
C ALA A 472 6.02 24.04 18.11
N ALA A 473 5.73 22.77 18.39
CA ALA A 473 6.66 21.67 18.15
C ALA A 473 6.99 21.51 16.65
N LEU A 474 5.99 21.68 15.78
CA LEU A 474 6.18 21.60 14.33
C LEU A 474 6.88 22.85 13.78
N GLU A 475 6.64 24.04 14.34
CA GLU A 475 7.36 25.27 13.99
C GLU A 475 8.84 25.15 14.30
N ALA A 476 9.20 24.74 15.52
CA ALA A 476 10.59 24.50 15.90
C ALA A 476 11.28 23.48 14.98
N ARG A 477 10.53 22.46 14.52
CA ARG A 477 11.04 21.47 13.57
C ARG A 477 11.24 22.03 12.17
N VAL A 478 10.29 22.81 11.66
CA VAL A 478 10.41 23.47 10.35
C VAL A 478 11.55 24.49 10.37
N GLU A 479 11.80 25.15 11.49
CA GLU A 479 12.96 26.03 11.67
C GLU A 479 14.28 25.25 11.63
N ALA A 480 14.37 24.13 12.33
CA ALA A 480 15.55 23.27 12.34
C ALA A 480 15.77 22.50 11.01
N ALA A 481 14.70 22.19 10.28
CA ALA A 481 14.72 21.45 9.02
C ALA A 481 13.71 22.07 8.01
N PRO A 482 14.10 23.15 7.30
CA PRO A 482 13.19 23.90 6.41
C PRO A 482 12.60 23.10 5.23
N ASP A 483 13.26 22.00 4.86
CA ASP A 483 12.87 21.11 3.76
C ASP A 483 12.21 19.80 4.25
N ASP A 484 11.78 19.73 5.51
CA ASP A 484 11.03 18.59 6.03
C ASP A 484 9.55 18.67 5.58
N ALA A 485 9.26 18.03 4.44
CA ALA A 485 7.91 17.97 3.87
C ALA A 485 6.85 17.47 4.88
N GLU A 486 7.20 16.51 5.75
CA GLU A 486 6.29 15.92 6.73
C GLU A 486 5.94 16.90 7.85
N ALA A 487 6.91 17.70 8.30
CA ALA A 487 6.68 18.77 9.26
C ALA A 487 5.87 19.92 8.64
N LEU A 488 6.19 20.31 7.40
CA LEU A 488 5.54 21.40 6.68
C LEU A 488 4.02 21.18 6.51
N TRP A 489 3.60 20.02 5.98
CA TRP A 489 2.16 19.78 5.77
C TRP A 489 1.41 19.56 7.10
N ARG A 490 2.05 18.98 8.12
CA ARG A 490 1.45 18.84 9.46
C ARG A 490 1.27 20.19 10.14
N LEU A 491 2.23 21.09 9.99
CA LEU A 491 2.10 22.45 10.50
C LEU A 491 0.97 23.17 9.75
N ALA A 492 0.90 23.04 8.42
CA ALA A 492 -0.22 23.57 7.64
C ALA A 492 -1.58 23.04 8.15
N ARG A 493 -1.68 21.75 8.49
CA ARG A 493 -2.88 21.16 9.10
C ARG A 493 -3.25 21.80 10.44
N GLY A 494 -2.26 21.99 11.29
CA GLY A 494 -2.42 22.68 12.57
C GLY A 494 -2.91 24.12 12.42
N LEU A 495 -2.34 24.86 11.46
CA LEU A 495 -2.69 26.25 11.16
C LEU A 495 -4.07 26.40 10.52
N VAL A 496 -4.46 25.51 9.60
CA VAL A 496 -5.84 25.46 9.08
C VAL A 496 -6.82 25.30 10.24
N ARG A 497 -6.55 24.38 11.16
CA ARG A 497 -7.44 24.16 12.31
C ARG A 497 -7.48 25.35 13.27
N ALA A 498 -6.35 26.02 13.47
CA ALA A 498 -6.30 27.27 14.24
C ALA A 498 -7.12 28.39 13.56
N GLY A 499 -7.04 28.50 12.23
CA GLY A 499 -7.82 29.46 11.44
C GLY A 499 -9.32 29.19 11.51
N GLU A 500 -9.73 27.92 11.45
CA GLU A 500 -11.14 27.52 11.61
C GLU A 500 -11.71 27.93 12.97
N ARG A 501 -10.93 27.84 14.06
CA ARG A 501 -11.32 28.32 15.41
C ARG A 501 -11.54 29.83 15.47
N LYS A 502 -10.80 30.59 14.66
CA LYS A 502 -10.92 32.05 14.55
C LYS A 502 -12.11 32.48 13.68
N GLY A 503 -12.69 31.55 12.90
CA GLY A 503 -13.85 31.83 12.06
C GLY A 503 -13.52 32.68 10.84
N LYS A 504 -14.00 33.92 10.80
CA LYS A 504 -13.78 34.87 9.69
C LYS A 504 -12.98 36.07 10.20
N GLY A 505 -12.19 36.68 9.31
CA GLY A 505 -11.44 37.90 9.61
C GLY A 505 -9.96 37.80 9.24
N PRO A 506 -9.20 38.88 9.46
CA PRO A 506 -7.80 38.97 9.05
C PRO A 506 -6.90 37.93 9.74
N GLU A 507 -7.17 37.58 11.01
CA GLU A 507 -6.41 36.56 11.73
C GLU A 507 -6.57 35.15 11.13
N ALA A 508 -7.81 34.75 10.83
CA ALA A 508 -8.10 33.48 10.17
C ALA A 508 -7.45 33.45 8.77
N LEU A 509 -7.55 34.56 8.04
CA LEU A 509 -6.96 34.68 6.71
C LEU A 509 -5.44 34.53 6.74
N ALA A 510 -4.75 35.16 7.69
CA ALA A 510 -3.31 35.04 7.85
C ALA A 510 -2.87 33.61 8.14
N LEU A 511 -3.63 32.88 8.96
CA LEU A 511 -3.37 31.46 9.25
C LEU A 511 -3.56 30.57 8.02
N PHE A 512 -4.60 30.81 7.21
CA PHE A 512 -4.82 30.06 5.97
C PHE A 512 -3.78 30.38 4.90
N ASP A 513 -3.38 31.66 4.75
CA ASP A 513 -2.31 32.07 3.83
C ASP A 513 -0.98 31.39 4.21
N ARG A 514 -0.63 31.38 5.50
CA ARG A 514 0.58 30.68 5.98
C ARG A 514 0.49 29.16 5.80
N ALA A 515 -0.68 28.55 6.04
CA ALA A 515 -0.87 27.12 5.82
C ALA A 515 -0.71 26.74 4.33
N GLU A 516 -1.23 27.56 3.42
CA GLU A 516 -1.08 27.33 1.98
C GLU A 516 0.38 27.45 1.53
N ASP A 517 1.12 28.44 2.04
CA ASP A 517 2.55 28.59 1.75
C ASP A 517 3.35 27.35 2.20
N LEU A 518 3.16 26.92 3.45
CA LEU A 518 3.85 25.74 4.00
C LEU A 518 3.50 24.47 3.23
N ALA A 519 2.23 24.25 2.91
CA ALA A 519 1.81 23.10 2.13
C ALA A 519 2.31 23.20 0.67
N GLY A 520 2.38 24.40 0.10
CA GLY A 520 2.96 24.65 -1.22
C GLY A 520 4.45 24.36 -1.28
N ARG A 521 5.20 24.74 -0.24
CA ARG A 521 6.60 24.34 -0.05
C ARG A 521 6.72 22.82 0.05
N ALA A 522 5.89 22.17 0.86
CA ALA A 522 5.88 20.71 0.96
C ALA A 522 5.63 20.02 -0.40
N VAL A 523 4.74 20.58 -1.22
CA VAL A 523 4.45 20.12 -2.58
C VAL A 523 5.62 20.34 -3.55
N SER A 524 6.39 21.42 -3.39
CA SER A 524 7.55 21.71 -4.25
C SER A 524 8.75 20.79 -4.01
N LEU A 525 8.78 20.11 -2.85
CA LEU A 525 9.85 19.19 -2.48
C LEU A 525 9.69 17.84 -3.20
N SER A 526 10.82 17.21 -3.53
CA SER A 526 10.81 15.89 -4.21
C SER A 526 10.18 14.74 -3.40
N SER A 527 9.97 14.97 -2.09
CA SER A 527 9.32 14.07 -1.14
C SER A 527 7.81 14.33 -0.99
N ALA A 528 7.21 15.19 -1.82
CA ALA A 528 5.80 15.53 -1.74
C ALA A 528 4.89 14.30 -1.62
N THR A 529 4.09 14.27 -0.55
CA THR A 529 3.13 13.21 -0.25
C THR A 529 1.73 13.58 -0.76
N ALA A 530 0.82 12.60 -0.79
CA ALA A 530 -0.58 12.87 -1.10
C ALA A 530 -1.18 13.86 -0.08
N GLU A 531 -0.75 13.76 1.19
CA GLU A 531 -1.13 14.64 2.29
C GLU A 531 -0.69 16.09 2.04
N ALA A 532 0.50 16.32 1.47
CA ALA A 532 0.96 17.68 1.13
C ALA A 532 0.04 18.34 0.07
N TRP A 533 -0.30 17.61 -0.99
CA TRP A 533 -1.22 18.09 -2.02
C TRP A 533 -2.64 18.32 -1.48
N PHE A 534 -3.12 17.38 -0.66
CA PHE A 534 -4.40 17.48 0.02
C PHE A 534 -4.44 18.72 0.92
N MET A 535 -3.42 18.93 1.76
CA MET A 535 -3.35 20.06 2.68
C MET A 535 -3.25 21.40 1.95
N GLN A 536 -2.52 21.47 0.83
CA GLN A 536 -2.46 22.67 0.00
C GLN A 536 -3.84 23.00 -0.58
N GLY A 537 -4.56 22.01 -1.08
CA GLY A 537 -5.91 22.21 -1.59
C GLY A 537 -6.89 22.64 -0.50
N LEU A 538 -6.78 22.06 0.70
CA LEU A 538 -7.63 22.41 1.84
C LEU A 538 -7.38 23.84 2.33
N ALA A 539 -6.11 24.23 2.52
CA ALA A 539 -5.74 25.57 2.92
C ALA A 539 -6.22 26.61 1.90
N LEU A 540 -6.07 26.32 0.62
CA LEU A 540 -6.57 27.14 -0.48
C LEU A 540 -8.08 27.33 -0.45
N GLY A 541 -8.84 26.25 -0.19
CA GLY A 541 -10.29 26.30 -0.04
C GLY A 541 -10.72 27.19 1.14
N ARG A 542 -10.09 27.00 2.31
CA ARG A 542 -10.36 27.80 3.51
C ARG A 542 -10.02 29.27 3.34
N ARG A 543 -8.91 29.57 2.67
CA ARG A 543 -8.56 30.93 2.28
C ARG A 543 -9.63 31.56 1.38
N GLY A 544 -10.14 30.80 0.41
CA GLY A 544 -11.24 31.22 -0.46
C GLY A 544 -12.51 31.56 0.33
N GLU A 545 -12.91 30.69 1.24
CA GLU A 545 -14.07 30.89 2.13
C GLU A 545 -13.90 32.13 3.03
N ALA A 546 -12.70 32.34 3.59
CA ALA A 546 -12.39 33.49 4.43
C ALA A 546 -12.48 34.83 3.67
N ARG A 547 -12.20 34.83 2.36
CA ARG A 547 -12.32 36.00 1.46
C ARG A 547 -13.72 36.18 0.86
N GLY A 548 -14.68 35.34 1.26
CA GLY A 548 -16.08 35.44 0.88
C GLY A 548 -16.50 34.52 -0.28
N MET A 549 -17.82 34.35 -0.42
CA MET A 549 -18.44 33.37 -1.33
C MET A 549 -17.98 33.52 -2.79
N MET A 550 -17.90 34.75 -3.30
CA MET A 550 -17.44 35.02 -4.67
C MET A 550 -15.98 34.59 -4.90
N ARG A 551 -15.10 34.75 -3.90
CA ARG A 551 -13.69 34.34 -4.00
C ARG A 551 -13.54 32.83 -3.90
N SER A 552 -14.36 32.16 -3.08
CA SER A 552 -14.39 30.70 -2.98
C SER A 552 -14.69 30.02 -4.32
N LEU A 553 -15.57 30.59 -5.15
CA LEU A 553 -15.88 30.06 -6.49
C LEU A 553 -14.65 29.95 -7.40
N PHE A 554 -13.73 30.93 -7.34
CA PHE A 554 -12.49 30.89 -8.14
C PHE A 554 -11.52 29.81 -7.67
N MET A 555 -11.63 29.34 -6.42
CA MET A 555 -10.76 28.32 -5.84
C MET A 555 -11.19 26.90 -6.18
N ILE A 556 -12.41 26.68 -6.70
CA ILE A 556 -12.95 25.36 -7.04
C ILE A 556 -12.03 24.58 -8.00
N LYS A 557 -11.64 25.21 -9.12
CA LYS A 557 -10.77 24.57 -10.13
C LYS A 557 -9.37 24.27 -9.58
N PRO A 558 -8.68 25.22 -8.93
CA PRO A 558 -7.43 24.93 -8.23
C PRO A 558 -7.58 23.80 -7.21
N MET A 559 -8.56 23.86 -6.31
CA MET A 559 -8.75 22.85 -5.26
C MET A 559 -8.97 21.46 -5.85
N ARG A 560 -9.80 21.34 -6.88
CA ARG A 560 -10.00 20.08 -7.62
C ARG A 560 -8.67 19.53 -8.15
N ARG A 561 -7.85 20.35 -8.80
CA ARG A 561 -6.53 19.91 -9.31
C ARG A 561 -5.61 19.41 -8.20
N ARG A 562 -5.66 20.00 -7.00
CA ARG A 562 -4.86 19.55 -5.85
C ARG A 562 -5.37 18.21 -5.31
N MET A 563 -6.69 18.01 -5.22
CA MET A 563 -7.25 16.72 -4.82
C MET A 563 -6.96 15.63 -5.86
N GLU A 564 -7.06 15.94 -7.15
CA GLU A 564 -6.69 15.02 -8.24
C GLU A 564 -5.20 14.68 -8.21
N ALA A 565 -4.33 15.64 -7.88
CA ALA A 565 -2.90 15.38 -7.68
C ALA A 565 -2.64 14.48 -6.45
N ALA A 566 -3.36 14.70 -5.34
CA ALA A 566 -3.29 13.82 -4.17
C ALA A 566 -3.74 12.39 -4.53
N LEU A 567 -4.83 12.23 -5.28
CA LEU A 567 -5.32 10.92 -5.74
C LEU A 567 -4.44 10.26 -6.81
N ALA A 568 -3.68 11.04 -7.58
CA ALA A 568 -2.69 10.50 -8.50
C ALA A 568 -1.50 9.85 -7.76
N LEU A 569 -1.17 10.36 -6.56
CA LEU A 569 -0.14 9.80 -5.68
C LEU A 569 -0.68 8.67 -4.79
N ASP A 570 -1.85 8.86 -4.20
CA ASP A 570 -2.56 7.85 -3.42
C ASP A 570 -4.04 7.75 -3.85
N PRO A 571 -4.37 6.81 -4.75
CA PRO A 571 -5.74 6.57 -5.19
C PRO A 571 -6.71 6.09 -4.09
N LYS A 572 -6.23 5.84 -2.87
CA LYS A 572 -7.02 5.49 -1.70
C LYS A 572 -7.02 6.60 -0.64
N HIS A 573 -6.66 7.83 -0.99
CA HIS A 573 -6.67 8.93 -0.04
C HIS A 573 -8.12 9.36 0.27
N ALA A 574 -8.69 8.83 1.35
CA ALA A 574 -10.09 9.01 1.72
C ALA A 574 -10.48 10.49 1.85
N GLY A 575 -9.62 11.35 2.41
CA GLY A 575 -9.88 12.78 2.52
C GLY A 575 -10.00 13.50 1.18
N ALA A 576 -9.26 13.08 0.15
CA ALA A 576 -9.26 13.73 -1.15
C ALA A 576 -10.52 13.34 -1.93
N HIS A 577 -10.89 12.06 -1.87
CA HIS A 577 -12.17 11.57 -2.35
C HIS A 577 -13.35 12.27 -1.67
N HIS A 578 -13.29 12.47 -0.35
CA HIS A 578 -14.34 13.18 0.38
C HIS A 578 -14.50 14.64 -0.10
N VAL A 579 -13.40 15.40 -0.19
CA VAL A 579 -13.43 16.80 -0.65
C VAL A 579 -13.91 16.90 -2.11
N LEU A 580 -13.49 15.99 -2.99
CA LEU A 580 -14.03 15.93 -4.35
C LEU A 580 -15.51 15.60 -4.37
N GLY A 581 -15.94 14.68 -3.50
CA GLY A 581 -17.34 14.33 -3.30
C GLY A 581 -18.19 15.54 -2.91
N GLU A 582 -17.73 16.32 -1.94
CA GLU A 582 -18.36 17.58 -1.54
C GLU A 582 -18.34 18.63 -2.64
N LEU A 583 -17.23 18.78 -3.36
CA LEU A 583 -17.14 19.68 -4.52
C LEU A 583 -18.18 19.32 -5.58
N TYR A 584 -18.30 18.04 -5.91
CA TYR A 584 -19.29 17.58 -6.88
C TYR A 584 -20.72 17.77 -6.38
N TRP A 585 -20.95 17.70 -5.07
CA TRP A 585 -22.26 17.84 -4.45
C TRP A 585 -22.72 19.30 -4.33
N GLN A 586 -21.84 20.19 -3.88
CA GLN A 586 -22.18 21.57 -3.52
C GLN A 586 -22.06 22.54 -4.71
N VAL A 587 -21.23 22.24 -5.71
CA VAL A 587 -21.02 23.13 -6.86
C VAL A 587 -22.16 22.97 -7.87
N PRO A 588 -22.71 24.06 -8.44
CA PRO A 588 -23.69 23.98 -9.52
C PRO A 588 -23.17 23.18 -10.73
N ALA A 589 -24.06 22.48 -11.44
CA ALA A 589 -23.69 21.64 -12.59
C ALA A 589 -22.91 22.44 -13.67
N MET A 590 -23.31 23.69 -13.93
CA MET A 590 -22.64 24.58 -14.89
C MET A 590 -21.18 24.93 -14.52
N LEU A 591 -20.81 24.78 -13.24
CA LEU A 591 -19.45 25.01 -12.73
C LEU A 591 -18.69 23.70 -12.44
N GLY A 592 -19.22 22.56 -12.91
CA GLY A 592 -18.58 21.25 -12.80
C GLY A 592 -19.05 20.39 -11.63
N GLY A 593 -20.19 20.71 -11.02
CA GLY A 593 -20.90 19.82 -10.09
C GLY A 593 -21.45 18.57 -10.78
N SER A 594 -21.58 17.46 -10.03
CA SER A 594 -22.11 16.21 -10.56
C SER A 594 -22.63 15.33 -9.43
N LYS A 595 -23.95 15.08 -9.36
CA LYS A 595 -24.52 14.18 -8.34
C LYS A 595 -23.94 12.76 -8.43
N ALA A 596 -23.76 12.25 -9.65
CA ALA A 596 -23.14 10.95 -9.89
C ALA A 596 -21.64 10.94 -9.51
N GLY A 597 -20.94 12.05 -9.77
CA GLY A 597 -19.56 12.24 -9.32
C GLY A 597 -19.45 12.26 -7.79
N ALA A 598 -20.33 13.01 -7.12
CA ALA A 598 -20.38 13.09 -5.67
C ALA A 598 -20.56 11.72 -5.03
N LEU A 599 -21.54 10.95 -5.54
CA LEU A 599 -21.81 9.58 -5.11
C LEU A 599 -20.57 8.70 -5.25
N LYS A 600 -19.96 8.69 -6.44
CA LYS A 600 -18.78 7.88 -6.75
C LYS A 600 -17.61 8.19 -5.81
N GLU A 601 -17.31 9.48 -5.62
CA GLU A 601 -16.15 9.88 -4.81
C GLU A 601 -16.41 9.65 -3.31
N LEU A 602 -17.62 9.89 -2.80
CA LEU A 602 -17.95 9.62 -1.38
C LEU A 602 -17.99 8.12 -1.05
N GLU A 603 -18.50 7.29 -1.97
CA GLU A 603 -18.40 5.83 -1.84
C GLU A 603 -16.93 5.37 -1.89
N ALA A 604 -16.12 5.97 -2.76
CA ALA A 604 -14.67 5.69 -2.80
C ALA A 604 -13.96 6.10 -1.50
N ALA A 605 -14.33 7.23 -0.90
CA ALA A 605 -13.77 7.67 0.39
C ALA A 605 -14.00 6.61 1.49
N LEU A 606 -15.23 6.13 1.65
CA LEU A 606 -15.56 5.11 2.66
C LEU A 606 -15.05 3.71 2.31
N ALA A 607 -14.92 3.39 1.03
CA ALA A 607 -14.31 2.14 0.59
C ALA A 607 -12.79 2.14 0.85
N ALA A 608 -12.15 3.31 0.76
CA ALA A 608 -10.74 3.49 1.03
C ALA A 608 -10.44 3.46 2.54
N ASP A 609 -11.21 4.22 3.33
CA ASP A 609 -11.10 4.24 4.79
C ASP A 609 -12.48 4.37 5.46
N PRO A 610 -13.07 3.26 5.95
CA PRO A 610 -14.33 3.29 6.68
C PRO A 610 -14.27 4.09 7.99
N SER A 611 -13.08 4.35 8.54
CA SER A 611 -12.90 5.15 9.75
C SER A 611 -12.99 6.65 9.51
N TYR A 612 -13.01 7.08 8.24
CA TYR A 612 -13.17 8.45 7.83
C TYR A 612 -14.62 8.92 8.01
N THR A 613 -14.98 9.23 9.25
CA THR A 613 -16.37 9.44 9.67
C THR A 613 -17.02 10.68 9.08
N GLY A 614 -16.23 11.67 8.65
CA GLY A 614 -16.73 12.89 8.01
C GLY A 614 -17.46 12.66 6.67
N SER A 615 -17.24 11.53 5.99
CA SER A 615 -17.93 11.25 4.71
C SER A 615 -19.35 10.70 4.86
N TYR A 616 -19.72 10.20 6.05
CA TYR A 616 -20.99 9.51 6.24
C TYR A 616 -22.19 10.45 6.10
N SER A 617 -22.15 11.64 6.71
CA SER A 617 -23.23 12.63 6.65
C SER A 617 -23.45 13.12 5.22
N THR A 618 -22.38 13.51 4.52
CA THR A 618 -22.44 13.95 3.13
C THR A 618 -22.95 12.83 2.21
N LEU A 619 -22.47 11.59 2.38
CA LEU A 619 -22.96 10.46 1.58
C LEU A 619 -24.44 10.16 1.86
N ALA A 620 -24.89 10.25 3.11
CA ALA A 620 -26.30 10.08 3.44
C ALA A 620 -27.18 11.14 2.76
N ALA A 621 -26.76 12.41 2.76
CA ALA A 621 -27.48 13.47 2.05
C ALA A 621 -27.55 13.19 0.53
N VAL A 622 -26.45 12.72 -0.08
CA VAL A 622 -26.43 12.34 -1.51
C VAL A 622 -27.32 11.13 -1.78
N TYR A 623 -27.33 10.11 -0.90
CA TYR A 623 -28.22 8.94 -1.02
C TYR A 623 -29.69 9.34 -0.93
N LEU A 624 -30.07 10.17 0.04
CA LEU A 624 -31.43 10.67 0.18
C LEU A 624 -31.89 11.45 -1.05
N ALA A 625 -31.03 12.34 -1.57
CA ALA A 625 -31.31 13.08 -2.80
C ALA A 625 -31.40 12.21 -4.06
N ALA A 626 -30.86 10.98 -4.01
CA ALA A 626 -30.96 9.97 -5.06
C ALA A 626 -32.11 8.95 -4.81
N GLY A 627 -32.94 9.15 -3.77
CA GLY A 627 -34.02 8.23 -3.41
C GLY A 627 -33.55 6.93 -2.73
N ARG A 628 -32.26 6.80 -2.41
CA ARG A 628 -31.65 5.61 -1.78
C ARG A 628 -31.79 5.64 -0.25
N LYS A 629 -33.03 5.73 0.26
CA LYS A 629 -33.30 5.88 1.70
C LYS A 629 -32.73 4.73 2.56
N VAL A 630 -32.84 3.49 2.09
CA VAL A 630 -32.31 2.31 2.79
C VAL A 630 -30.79 2.39 2.93
N ASP A 631 -30.09 2.80 1.87
CA ASP A 631 -28.63 2.94 1.91
C ASP A 631 -28.20 4.08 2.84
N ALA A 632 -28.95 5.18 2.88
CA ALA A 632 -28.70 6.28 3.82
C ALA A 632 -28.88 5.83 5.28
N GLN A 633 -29.93 5.06 5.58
CA GLN A 633 -30.16 4.51 6.93
C GLN A 633 -29.06 3.53 7.34
N ALA A 634 -28.59 2.67 6.42
CA ALA A 634 -27.52 1.71 6.68
C ALA A 634 -26.19 2.39 7.08
N LEU A 635 -25.97 3.66 6.70
CA LEU A 635 -24.78 4.41 7.13
C LEU A 635 -24.75 4.67 8.63
N LEU A 636 -25.90 4.78 9.30
CA LEU A 636 -25.96 5.01 10.75
C LEU A 636 -25.41 3.83 11.54
N GLU A 637 -25.77 2.61 11.14
CA GLU A 637 -25.19 1.42 11.76
C GLU A 637 -23.69 1.29 11.48
N ARG A 638 -23.28 1.66 10.26
CA ARG A 638 -21.87 1.56 9.86
C ARG A 638 -20.99 2.54 10.63
N ILE A 639 -21.40 3.80 10.79
CA ILE A 639 -20.60 4.80 11.54
C ILE A 639 -20.49 4.44 13.03
N GLN A 640 -21.53 3.83 13.61
CA GLN A 640 -21.54 3.40 15.02
C GLN A 640 -20.62 2.21 15.28
N LYS A 641 -20.34 1.39 14.26
CA LYS A 641 -19.39 0.25 14.32
C LYS A 641 -17.93 0.68 14.11
N VAL A 642 -17.64 1.97 13.98
CA VAL A 642 -16.27 2.47 13.82
C VAL A 642 -15.57 2.52 15.19
N ASP A 643 -14.77 1.49 15.49
CA ASP A 643 -14.04 1.39 16.76
C ASP A 643 -12.90 2.40 16.90
N ARG A 644 -12.30 2.83 15.78
CA ARG A 644 -11.12 3.71 15.73
C ARG A 644 -11.30 4.77 14.66
N PRO A 645 -12.01 5.88 14.95
CA PRO A 645 -12.28 6.92 13.96
C PRO A 645 -10.99 7.62 13.51
N ALA A 646 -10.99 8.06 12.25
CA ALA A 646 -9.93 8.86 11.66
C ALA A 646 -9.74 10.20 12.38
N ASP A 647 -10.78 10.74 13.01
CA ASP A 647 -10.64 11.95 13.83
C ASP A 647 -11.48 11.78 15.11
N PRO A 648 -10.87 11.29 16.21
CA PRO A 648 -11.60 11.01 17.45
C PRO A 648 -12.30 12.24 18.04
N VAL A 649 -11.76 13.45 17.80
CA VAL A 649 -12.33 14.70 18.30
C VAL A 649 -13.65 15.02 17.58
N GLU A 650 -13.75 14.68 16.30
CA GLU A 650 -14.91 15.02 15.48
C GLU A 650 -15.96 13.91 15.42
N TYR A 651 -15.57 12.67 15.72
CA TYR A 651 -16.45 11.51 15.63
C TYR A 651 -17.82 11.70 16.30
N PRO A 652 -17.93 12.26 17.53
CA PRO A 652 -19.23 12.52 18.15
C PRO A 652 -20.11 13.48 17.33
N TYR A 653 -19.51 14.50 16.71
CA TYR A 653 -20.21 15.48 15.88
C TYR A 653 -20.70 14.86 14.57
N ASP A 654 -19.91 13.98 13.94
CA ASP A 654 -20.31 13.31 12.70
C ASP A 654 -21.50 12.38 12.92
N VAL A 655 -21.50 11.64 14.03
CA VAL A 655 -22.61 10.76 14.40
C VAL A 655 -23.87 11.59 14.66
N ALA A 656 -23.74 12.73 15.35
CA ALA A 656 -24.87 13.63 15.59
C ALA A 656 -25.42 14.24 14.30
N GLU A 657 -24.55 14.72 13.41
CA GLU A 657 -24.95 15.32 12.13
C GLU A 657 -25.62 14.30 11.21
N LEU A 658 -25.10 13.07 11.14
CA LEU A 658 -25.74 12.00 10.38
C LEU A 658 -27.14 11.70 10.91
N LYS A 659 -27.31 11.59 12.23
CA LYS A 659 -28.64 11.39 12.84
C LYS A 659 -29.59 12.52 12.48
N LYS A 660 -29.13 13.77 12.52
CA LYS A 660 -29.93 14.95 12.16
C LYS A 660 -30.39 14.90 10.70
N ILE A 661 -29.49 14.57 9.77
CA ILE A 661 -29.82 14.44 8.34
C ILE A 661 -30.87 13.35 8.11
N LEU A 662 -30.75 12.20 8.78
CA LEU A 662 -31.69 11.09 8.65
C LEU A 662 -33.04 11.37 9.32
N ALA A 663 -33.08 12.16 10.40
CA ALA A 663 -34.31 12.55 11.07
C ALA A 663 -35.13 13.57 10.26
N GLY A 664 -34.48 14.35 9.40
CA GLY A 664 -35.14 15.35 8.53
C GLY A 664 -35.59 14.84 7.16
N SER A 665 -35.55 13.53 6.89
CA SER A 665 -35.66 12.93 5.54
C SER A 665 -36.82 11.99 5.28
#